data_AF-A0A1Q8Y9X1-F1
#
_entry.id   AF-A0A1Q8Y9X1-F1
#
_cell.length_a   1.000
_cell.length_b   1.000
_cell.length_c   1.000
_cell.angle_alpha   90.00
_cell.angle_beta   90.00
_cell.angle_gamma   90.00
#
_symmetry.space_group_name_H-M   'P 1'
#
loop_
_entity.id
_entity.type
_entity.pdbx_description
1 polymer ?
#
loop_
_entity_poly.entity_id
_entity_poly.type
_entity_poly.pdbx_seq_one_letter_code
_entity_poly.pdbx_strand_id
1 'polypeptide(L)'
;MTSYPHLLAPLDLGFTTLPNRVLMGSMHVGLEEVKDGFARMAAFYAERVRGGVGLIVTGGIAPNDRGRPMPGGARLTTEAEADKHRMVTDAVHLAGGKIAMQILHFGRYAYHDQLVAPSALQAPINPMTPHALSTEEVYQTVDDFVRCAALAQSAGYDGVEIMGSEGYLLNEFIATRTNQRDDEWGGSYQNRIRFPLEIVRRTREKVGVNFIIIFRLSMLDLVEGGSTLEEVIELAQALEKAGASIINTGIGWHEARIPTIATKVPRAAWAWVTQQLKGKVNIALVATNRINTPEVAEKLLADGFCDMVSMARPLLADSEFVNKAAQGRADEINTCIGCNQACLDHTFAGKVTSCLVNPRACHETLMPLTRAATAEKIAVIGAGPAGLAFATTAARRGLTVTLFDSAAEIGGQFNIAKQVPGKEEFYETLRYFGKQIELTGVQLQLNHRVNAAELIAGGYSHIVLSTGVLPRTPPIDGIDHPKVLSYLDVLRDKKPVGRRVALIGAGGIGFDTAEFLLHEGVSPSLSPIKFFAEWGVDTSYAERGGLKQAHLEKSPRHVYLLQRKASKVGDGLGKTTGWIHRTSLKNRHVEMLAGVSYRRIDDDGLHISIGGEDRTLAVDNIILCAGQEPQRALQAELLAAGCSVFLIGGADKAEELDAKRAIQQGTELAMRLGQSSAPAGEPTSASTPHTAAAQAKAGLYDKSTSSPGETSASSNKKDSAMQFETLTVSLADHVATICLNRPDKANAMNLAMWHELRRALQWVDATPQARVAILQGEGKAFTAGIDLQMMMSLGDTIQNDCEARTRENLRQVILDLQDTLTSLERCRKPVLAAIHGACVGGGIDLICCADMRYCSADASFSIKEIDIGMTADVGTLQRLPRLIGEGMARELAYTARKFGADEALQMRLVNRVFDSREALYAGVREIAATIAAKSPLSIRGTKEMITYARDHSVADGLNYVATWNAAMLLSNDLQEAMMATMGRRQPEFKD
;
A
#
# COMPACT_ATOMS: atom_id res chain seq x y z
N MET A 1 -34.09 -20.51 19.33
CA MET A 1 -32.91 -21.33 19.00
C MET A 1 -32.11 -20.57 17.96
N THR A 2 -30.77 -20.60 18.01
CA THR A 2 -29.93 -19.96 16.98
C THR A 2 -30.08 -20.69 15.64
N SER A 3 -30.00 -19.97 14.52
CA SER A 3 -30.01 -20.56 13.17
C SER A 3 -28.70 -21.28 12.82
N TYR A 4 -27.65 -21.10 13.62
CA TYR A 4 -26.31 -21.65 13.36
C TYR A 4 -25.75 -22.41 14.58
N PRO A 5 -26.44 -23.47 15.04
CA PRO A 5 -26.04 -24.20 16.24
C PRO A 5 -24.67 -24.88 16.13
N HIS A 6 -24.25 -25.33 14.93
CA HIS A 6 -22.96 -26.01 14.77
C HIS A 6 -21.81 -24.99 14.69
N LEU A 7 -22.00 -23.89 13.96
CA LEU A 7 -21.04 -22.80 13.86
C LEU A 7 -20.67 -22.22 15.22
N LEU A 8 -21.67 -22.08 16.09
CA LEU A 8 -21.55 -21.46 17.42
C LEU A 8 -21.26 -22.47 18.53
N ALA A 9 -21.17 -23.76 18.22
CA ALA A 9 -20.85 -24.77 19.21
C ALA A 9 -19.39 -24.62 19.67
N PRO A 10 -19.10 -24.69 20.99
CA PRO A 10 -17.73 -24.69 21.46
C PRO A 10 -16.95 -25.92 20.95
N LEU A 11 -15.63 -25.81 20.95
CA LEU A 11 -14.71 -26.90 20.63
C LEU A 11 -13.71 -27.08 21.77
N ASP A 12 -13.72 -28.26 22.38
CA ASP A 12 -12.75 -28.65 23.39
C ASP A 12 -11.49 -29.21 22.73
N LEU A 13 -10.32 -28.67 23.10
CA LEU A 13 -8.99 -29.13 22.69
C LEU A 13 -8.29 -29.91 23.82
N GLY A 14 -9.04 -30.27 24.88
CA GLY A 14 -8.60 -31.04 26.04
C GLY A 14 -8.00 -30.17 27.14
N PHE A 15 -7.08 -29.25 26.79
CA PHE A 15 -6.46 -28.32 27.75
C PHE A 15 -7.03 -26.90 27.69
N THR A 16 -7.82 -26.60 26.67
CA THR A 16 -8.49 -25.31 26.48
C THR A 16 -9.71 -25.48 25.57
N THR A 17 -10.63 -24.52 25.61
CA THR A 17 -11.87 -24.55 24.82
C THR A 17 -11.97 -23.31 23.96
N LEU A 18 -12.27 -23.50 22.67
CA LEU A 18 -12.63 -22.41 21.77
C LEU A 18 -14.14 -22.14 21.89
N PRO A 19 -14.58 -20.88 21.92
CA PRO A 19 -15.98 -20.55 22.19
C PRO A 19 -16.92 -20.91 21.03
N ASN A 20 -16.38 -21.11 19.82
CA ASN A 20 -17.13 -21.49 18.62
C ASN A 20 -16.20 -22.12 17.56
N ARG A 21 -16.77 -22.51 16.41
CA ARG A 21 -16.07 -23.21 15.32
C ARG A 21 -15.44 -22.29 14.27
N VAL A 22 -15.27 -21.00 14.56
CA VAL A 22 -14.71 -20.01 13.62
C VAL A 22 -13.25 -19.71 13.94
N LEU A 23 -12.39 -19.99 12.97
CA LEU A 23 -10.99 -19.58 12.95
C LEU A 23 -10.81 -18.40 11.98
N MET A 24 -10.22 -17.30 12.43
CA MET A 24 -9.74 -16.24 11.54
C MET A 24 -8.45 -16.71 10.87
N GLY A 25 -8.55 -17.02 9.58
CA GLY A 25 -7.42 -17.55 8.81
C GLY A 25 -6.27 -16.55 8.72
N SER A 26 -5.05 -17.07 8.73
CA SER A 26 -3.83 -16.27 8.60
C SER A 26 -3.91 -15.32 7.39
N MET A 27 -3.55 -14.06 7.63
CA MET A 27 -3.46 -13.00 6.63
C MET A 27 -2.26 -12.13 6.94
N HIS A 28 -1.29 -12.07 6.03
CA HIS A 28 -0.23 -11.07 6.09
C HIS A 28 -0.79 -9.72 5.64
N VAL A 29 -1.04 -8.83 6.60
CA VAL A 29 -1.80 -7.58 6.37
C VAL A 29 -0.91 -6.37 6.08
N GLY A 30 0.42 -6.53 6.17
CA GLY A 30 1.42 -5.48 6.01
C GLY A 30 1.48 -4.53 7.21
N LEU A 31 0.76 -4.84 8.29
CA LEU A 31 0.92 -4.10 9.55
C LEU A 31 2.14 -4.61 10.33
N GLU A 32 2.63 -5.79 10.00
CA GLU A 32 3.76 -6.43 10.63
C GLU A 32 5.07 -5.65 10.37
N GLU A 33 5.14 -4.90 9.27
CA GLU A 33 6.33 -4.16 8.83
C GLU A 33 6.24 -2.62 8.96
N VAL A 34 5.05 -2.05 9.10
CA VAL A 34 4.89 -0.59 9.15
C VAL A 34 5.18 -0.04 10.55
N LYS A 35 5.61 1.23 10.59
CA LYS A 35 5.76 1.98 11.84
C LYS A 35 4.45 1.96 12.64
N ASP A 36 4.56 1.73 13.94
CA ASP A 36 3.43 1.62 14.87
C ASP A 36 2.40 0.53 14.49
N GLY A 37 2.82 -0.43 13.67
CA GLY A 37 1.98 -1.50 13.14
C GLY A 37 1.38 -2.42 14.20
N PHE A 38 2.13 -2.76 15.25
CA PHE A 38 1.64 -3.60 16.36
C PHE A 38 0.44 -2.98 17.10
N ALA A 39 0.42 -1.66 17.32
CA ALA A 39 -0.71 -0.99 17.94
C ALA A 39 -1.98 -1.07 17.06
N ARG A 40 -1.80 -0.95 15.73
CA ARG A 40 -2.88 -1.13 14.76
C ARG A 40 -3.35 -2.58 14.69
N MET A 41 -2.44 -3.54 14.73
CA MET A 41 -2.75 -4.98 14.80
C MET A 41 -3.55 -5.32 16.06
N ALA A 42 -3.15 -4.76 17.21
CA ALA A 42 -3.84 -4.94 18.48
C ALA A 42 -5.32 -4.51 18.37
N ALA A 43 -5.59 -3.31 17.84
CA ALA A 43 -6.96 -2.85 17.60
C ALA A 43 -7.70 -3.71 16.56
N PHE A 44 -7.04 -4.05 15.45
CA PHE A 44 -7.60 -4.87 14.38
C PHE A 44 -8.09 -6.23 14.88
N TYR A 45 -7.23 -6.99 15.58
CA TYR A 45 -7.57 -8.30 16.09
C TYR A 45 -8.54 -8.24 17.26
N ALA A 46 -8.38 -7.27 18.18
CA ALA A 46 -9.33 -7.10 19.28
C ALA A 46 -10.76 -6.79 18.78
N GLU A 47 -10.93 -6.03 17.68
CA GLU A 47 -12.25 -5.82 17.07
C GLU A 47 -12.89 -7.14 16.59
N ARG A 48 -12.10 -8.09 16.05
CA ARG A 48 -12.62 -9.38 15.58
C ARG A 48 -12.98 -10.34 16.72
N VAL A 49 -12.22 -10.30 17.81
CA VAL A 49 -12.57 -11.01 19.03
C VAL A 49 -13.89 -10.50 19.59
N ARG A 50 -14.06 -9.18 19.72
CA ARG A 50 -15.33 -8.58 20.16
C ARG A 50 -16.49 -8.94 19.23
N GLY A 51 -16.20 -9.07 17.94
CA GLY A 51 -17.11 -9.57 16.91
C GLY A 51 -17.44 -11.07 16.96
N GLY A 52 -16.86 -11.81 17.91
CA GLY A 52 -17.20 -13.19 18.24
C GLY A 52 -16.27 -14.26 17.64
N VAL A 53 -15.11 -13.92 17.09
CA VAL A 53 -14.19 -14.91 16.52
C VAL A 53 -13.61 -15.83 17.61
N GLY A 54 -13.63 -17.15 17.37
CA GLY A 54 -13.19 -18.14 18.35
C GLY A 54 -11.67 -18.31 18.47
N LEU A 55 -10.94 -18.30 17.36
CA LEU A 55 -9.47 -18.36 17.34
C LEU A 55 -8.92 -17.50 16.20
N ILE A 56 -7.93 -16.66 16.48
CA ILE A 56 -7.24 -15.85 15.47
C ILE A 56 -5.89 -16.47 15.11
N VAL A 57 -5.51 -16.44 13.84
CA VAL A 57 -4.15 -16.71 13.39
C VAL A 57 -3.57 -15.46 12.74
N THR A 58 -2.37 -15.02 13.16
CA THR A 58 -1.70 -13.84 12.58
C THR A 58 -1.31 -14.07 11.13
N GLY A 59 -0.87 -13.01 10.44
CA GLY A 59 -0.03 -13.14 9.26
C GLY A 59 1.25 -13.94 9.53
N GLY A 60 1.83 -14.52 8.47
CA GLY A 60 3.04 -15.31 8.54
C GLY A 60 4.25 -14.48 8.95
N ILE A 61 4.98 -14.96 9.96
CA ILE A 61 6.18 -14.35 10.53
C ILE A 61 7.34 -15.34 10.41
N ALA A 62 8.49 -14.85 9.93
CA ALA A 62 9.63 -15.72 9.63
C ALA A 62 10.36 -16.21 10.89
N PRO A 63 10.81 -17.49 10.92
CA PRO A 63 11.59 -18.03 12.04
C PRO A 63 13.08 -17.61 12.01
N ASN A 64 13.57 -17.15 10.86
CA ASN A 64 14.93 -16.66 10.63
C ASN A 64 14.95 -15.67 9.45
N ASP A 65 16.11 -15.07 9.19
CA ASP A 65 16.25 -14.04 8.14
C ASP A 65 16.04 -14.59 6.72
N ARG A 66 16.47 -15.82 6.43
CA ARG A 66 16.33 -16.48 5.12
C ARG A 66 14.89 -16.86 4.80
N GLY A 67 14.04 -16.92 5.83
CA GLY A 67 12.62 -17.23 5.72
C GLY A 67 11.73 -16.03 5.47
N ARG A 68 12.26 -14.81 5.39
CA ARG A 68 11.47 -13.59 5.20
C ARG A 68 10.88 -13.51 3.79
N PRO A 69 9.74 -12.81 3.61
CA PRO A 69 9.19 -12.57 2.28
C PRO A 69 10.09 -11.70 1.41
N MET A 70 10.75 -10.71 2.03
CA MET A 70 11.60 -9.71 1.40
C MET A 70 12.51 -9.08 2.47
N PRO A 71 13.56 -8.32 2.10
CA PRO A 71 14.39 -7.63 3.08
C PRO A 71 13.55 -6.71 3.97
N GLY A 72 13.69 -6.85 5.29
CA GLY A 72 12.89 -6.10 6.27
C GLY A 72 11.52 -6.70 6.65
N GLY A 73 11.10 -7.80 6.02
CA GLY A 73 9.85 -8.49 6.37
C GLY A 73 9.83 -9.03 7.81
N ALA A 74 8.65 -9.26 8.37
CA ALA A 74 8.50 -9.69 9.76
C ALA A 74 9.22 -11.01 10.08
N ARG A 75 9.88 -11.04 11.24
CA ARG A 75 10.49 -12.25 11.82
C ARG A 75 10.31 -12.23 13.34
N LEU A 76 10.47 -13.40 13.96
CA LEU A 76 10.57 -13.52 15.40
C LEU A 76 11.76 -14.41 15.79
N THR A 77 12.88 -13.77 16.11
CA THR A 77 14.18 -14.41 16.38
C THR A 77 14.78 -14.07 17.73
N THR A 78 14.30 -13.01 18.38
CA THR A 78 14.83 -12.50 19.65
C THR A 78 13.71 -12.15 20.64
N GLU A 79 14.01 -12.10 21.94
CA GLU A 79 13.05 -11.66 22.97
C GLU A 79 12.60 -10.21 22.77
N ALA A 80 13.48 -9.33 22.30
CA ALA A 80 13.12 -7.93 22.03
C ALA A 80 12.13 -7.80 20.87
N GLU A 81 12.15 -8.72 19.91
CA GLU A 81 11.09 -8.84 18.90
C GLU A 81 9.81 -9.39 19.54
N ALA A 82 9.90 -10.43 20.37
CA ALA A 82 8.77 -11.03 21.09
C ALA A 82 8.00 -10.03 21.97
N ASP A 83 8.71 -9.16 22.69
CA ASP A 83 8.09 -8.15 23.55
C ASP A 83 7.18 -7.18 22.80
N LYS A 84 7.44 -6.92 21.51
CA LYS A 84 6.57 -6.07 20.68
C LYS A 84 5.22 -6.73 20.39
N HIS A 85 5.19 -8.06 20.32
CA HIS A 85 3.97 -8.82 20.06
C HIS A 85 3.04 -8.85 21.28
N ARG A 86 3.55 -8.67 22.50
CA ARG A 86 2.73 -8.68 23.74
C ARG A 86 1.56 -7.71 23.67
N MET A 87 1.77 -6.53 23.10
CA MET A 87 0.69 -5.54 22.93
C MET A 87 -0.50 -6.11 22.13
N VAL A 88 -0.24 -6.98 21.15
CA VAL A 88 -1.29 -7.60 20.33
C VAL A 88 -1.99 -8.71 21.10
N THR A 89 -1.23 -9.60 21.76
CA THR A 89 -1.80 -10.70 22.54
C THR A 89 -2.59 -10.18 23.74
N ASP A 90 -2.07 -9.19 24.45
CA ASP A 90 -2.73 -8.54 25.60
C ASP A 90 -4.06 -7.91 25.17
N ALA A 91 -4.11 -7.23 24.02
CA ALA A 91 -5.34 -6.64 23.51
C ALA A 91 -6.39 -7.70 23.11
N VAL A 92 -5.95 -8.83 22.55
CA VAL A 92 -6.82 -9.97 22.23
C VAL A 92 -7.36 -10.64 23.49
N HIS A 93 -6.50 -10.88 24.47
CA HIS A 93 -6.89 -11.50 25.75
C HIS A 93 -7.79 -10.60 26.57
N LEU A 94 -7.54 -9.28 26.59
CA LEU A 94 -8.42 -8.30 27.22
C LEU A 94 -9.81 -8.26 26.56
N ALA A 95 -9.89 -8.54 25.26
CA ALA A 95 -11.15 -8.71 24.54
C ALA A 95 -11.81 -10.08 24.78
N GLY A 96 -11.16 -11.01 25.49
CA GLY A 96 -11.67 -12.35 25.82
C GLY A 96 -11.42 -13.42 24.75
N GLY A 97 -10.49 -13.18 23.82
CA GLY A 97 -10.22 -14.05 22.68
C GLY A 97 -8.94 -14.88 22.81
N LYS A 98 -8.65 -15.66 21.76
CA LYS A 98 -7.42 -16.42 21.61
C LYS A 98 -6.72 -16.10 20.29
N ILE A 99 -5.40 -16.11 20.30
CA ILE A 99 -4.60 -15.86 19.11
C ILE A 99 -3.38 -16.78 19.03
N ALA A 100 -3.15 -17.32 17.84
CA ALA A 100 -1.95 -18.08 17.48
C ALA A 100 -1.11 -17.30 16.47
N MET A 101 0.22 -17.40 16.59
CA MET A 101 1.14 -16.80 15.62
C MET A 101 1.44 -17.78 14.49
N GLN A 102 1.28 -17.38 13.22
CA GLN A 102 1.75 -18.23 12.12
C GLN A 102 3.26 -18.11 11.94
N ILE A 103 3.97 -19.23 12.04
CA ILE A 103 5.39 -19.35 11.67
C ILE A 103 5.45 -19.77 10.20
N LEU A 104 6.01 -18.90 9.36
CA LEU A 104 6.09 -19.10 7.91
C LEU A 104 7.49 -18.81 7.39
N HIS A 105 8.08 -19.80 6.72
CA HIS A 105 9.34 -19.64 5.99
C HIS A 105 9.04 -19.62 4.48
N PHE A 106 9.33 -18.50 3.80
CA PHE A 106 8.93 -18.28 2.40
C PHE A 106 9.66 -19.16 1.37
N GLY A 107 10.78 -19.78 1.74
CA GLY A 107 11.45 -20.77 0.90
C GLY A 107 11.85 -20.18 -0.44
N ARG A 108 11.60 -20.90 -1.54
CA ARG A 108 11.93 -20.43 -2.90
C ARG A 108 11.04 -19.28 -3.39
N TYR A 109 10.03 -18.88 -2.62
CA TYR A 109 9.19 -17.72 -2.92
C TYR A 109 9.64 -16.42 -2.24
N ALA A 110 10.70 -16.44 -1.44
CA ALA A 110 11.25 -15.22 -0.88
C ALA A 110 11.84 -14.32 -1.99
N TYR A 111 11.58 -13.01 -1.90
CA TYR A 111 12.07 -11.99 -2.83
C TYR A 111 13.36 -11.33 -2.30
N HIS A 112 14.38 -12.14 -2.04
CA HIS A 112 15.75 -11.71 -1.70
C HIS A 112 16.77 -12.77 -2.13
N ASP A 113 18.04 -12.40 -2.28
CA ASP A 113 19.12 -13.26 -2.77
C ASP A 113 19.51 -14.40 -1.83
N GLN A 114 19.21 -14.30 -0.53
CA GLN A 114 19.47 -15.34 0.46
C GLN A 114 18.39 -16.45 0.53
N LEU A 115 17.45 -16.49 -0.43
CA LEU A 115 16.36 -17.44 -0.45
C LEU A 115 16.85 -18.90 -0.52
N VAL A 116 16.11 -19.81 0.11
CA VAL A 116 16.49 -21.23 0.24
C VAL A 116 15.39 -22.18 -0.14
N ALA A 117 15.79 -23.40 -0.47
CA ALA A 117 14.89 -24.49 -0.84
C ALA A 117 15.53 -25.85 -0.50
N PRO A 118 14.78 -26.96 -0.54
CA PRO A 118 15.35 -28.31 -0.48
C PRO A 118 16.31 -28.60 -1.64
N SER A 119 16.12 -27.98 -2.80
CA SER A 119 16.96 -28.13 -3.99
C SER A 119 17.04 -26.81 -4.76
N ALA A 120 18.12 -26.60 -5.53
CA ALA A 120 18.38 -25.35 -6.26
C ALA A 120 17.49 -25.22 -7.52
N LEU A 121 16.17 -25.24 -7.34
CA LEU A 121 15.15 -25.19 -8.39
C LEU A 121 14.41 -23.86 -8.35
N GLN A 122 14.69 -23.01 -9.34
CA GLN A 122 14.00 -21.74 -9.53
C GLN A 122 12.48 -21.92 -9.67
N ALA A 123 11.70 -21.11 -8.96
CA ALA A 123 10.24 -21.08 -9.12
C ALA A 123 9.84 -20.33 -10.40
N PRO A 124 8.81 -20.77 -11.16
CA PRO A 124 8.28 -20.06 -12.33
C PRO A 124 7.79 -18.64 -12.08
N ILE A 125 7.56 -18.27 -10.81
CA ILE A 125 7.06 -16.96 -10.38
C ILE A 125 8.12 -16.12 -9.68
N ASN A 126 9.36 -16.62 -9.53
CA ASN A 126 10.46 -15.92 -8.88
C ASN A 126 11.67 -15.88 -9.82
N PRO A 127 12.23 -14.71 -10.14
CA PRO A 127 13.41 -14.62 -11.02
C PRO A 127 14.70 -15.15 -10.38
N MET A 128 14.72 -15.44 -9.08
CA MET A 128 15.91 -15.88 -8.34
C MET A 128 15.95 -17.41 -8.16
N THR A 129 17.14 -17.99 -8.25
CA THR A 129 17.39 -19.41 -7.96
C THR A 129 17.74 -19.56 -6.47
N PRO A 130 17.07 -20.44 -5.71
CA PRO A 130 17.35 -20.63 -4.30
C PRO A 130 18.66 -21.39 -4.05
N HIS A 131 19.27 -21.13 -2.89
CA HIS A 131 20.31 -21.99 -2.34
C HIS A 131 19.69 -23.31 -1.84
N ALA A 132 20.30 -24.44 -2.21
CA ALA A 132 19.91 -25.76 -1.70
C ALA A 132 20.48 -25.94 -0.29
N LEU A 133 19.61 -26.10 0.71
CA LEU A 133 20.03 -26.26 2.11
C LEU A 133 20.95 -27.48 2.28
N SER A 134 22.04 -27.36 3.04
CA SER A 134 22.79 -28.53 3.54
C SER A 134 22.00 -29.25 4.63
N THR A 135 22.36 -30.49 4.95
CA THR A 135 21.77 -31.24 6.06
C THR A 135 21.83 -30.46 7.38
N GLU A 136 22.97 -29.83 7.67
CA GLU A 136 23.18 -29.00 8.86
C GLU A 136 22.28 -27.75 8.85
N GLU A 137 22.11 -27.11 7.69
CA GLU A 137 21.21 -25.96 7.56
C GLU A 137 19.74 -26.37 7.73
N VAL A 138 19.35 -27.59 7.33
CA VAL A 138 18.01 -28.12 7.63
C VAL A 138 17.82 -28.26 9.14
N TYR A 139 18.76 -28.89 9.85
CA TYR A 139 18.71 -28.99 11.32
C TYR A 139 18.67 -27.61 12.00
N GLN A 140 19.49 -26.65 11.56
CA GLN A 140 19.48 -25.28 12.07
C GLN A 140 18.12 -24.60 11.83
N THR A 141 17.51 -24.84 10.66
CA THR A 141 16.18 -24.30 10.36
C THR A 141 15.13 -24.93 11.27
N VAL A 142 15.21 -26.23 11.59
CA VAL A 142 14.35 -26.86 12.61
C VAL A 142 14.49 -26.14 13.95
N ASP A 143 15.72 -25.89 14.41
CA ASP A 143 15.98 -25.16 15.66
C ASP A 143 15.40 -23.74 15.64
N ASP A 144 15.47 -23.06 14.50
CA ASP A 144 14.90 -21.72 14.33
C ASP A 144 13.37 -21.72 14.45
N PHE A 145 12.67 -22.71 13.89
CA PHE A 145 11.21 -22.86 14.07
C PHE A 145 10.87 -23.10 15.54
N VAL A 146 11.61 -23.99 16.22
CA VAL A 146 11.38 -24.30 17.65
C VAL A 146 11.63 -23.07 18.53
N ARG A 147 12.71 -22.31 18.27
CA ARG A 147 12.98 -21.04 18.94
C ARG A 147 11.86 -20.03 18.70
N CYS A 148 11.42 -19.88 17.45
CA CYS A 148 10.35 -18.96 17.07
C CYS A 148 9.05 -19.29 17.82
N ALA A 149 8.69 -20.58 17.95
CA ALA A 149 7.52 -21.01 18.71
C ALA A 149 7.65 -20.73 20.22
N ALA A 150 8.84 -20.94 20.80
CA ALA A 150 9.10 -20.59 22.20
C ALA A 150 9.01 -19.08 22.46
N LEU A 151 9.48 -18.25 21.53
CA LEU A 151 9.34 -16.79 21.60
C LEU A 151 7.88 -16.34 21.42
N ALA A 152 7.11 -17.01 20.57
CA ALA A 152 5.68 -16.75 20.46
C ALA A 152 4.95 -17.08 21.78
N GLN A 153 5.32 -18.20 22.42
CA GLN A 153 4.82 -18.52 23.75
C GLN A 153 5.26 -17.48 24.79
N SER A 154 6.52 -17.02 24.77
CA SER A 154 7.01 -15.99 25.69
C SER A 154 6.25 -14.67 25.50
N ALA A 155 5.90 -14.32 24.27
CA ALA A 155 5.09 -13.15 23.91
C ALA A 155 3.62 -13.24 24.31
N GLY A 156 3.14 -14.39 24.80
CA GLY A 156 1.77 -14.56 25.27
C GLY A 156 0.77 -15.04 24.22
N TYR A 157 1.21 -15.58 23.08
CA TYR A 157 0.28 -16.26 22.17
C TYR A 157 -0.33 -17.51 22.83
N ASP A 158 -1.55 -17.89 22.46
CA ASP A 158 -2.18 -19.16 22.90
C ASP A 158 -1.64 -20.38 22.14
N GLY A 159 -0.94 -20.13 21.03
CA GLY A 159 -0.44 -21.17 20.15
C GLY A 159 0.37 -20.64 18.97
N VAL A 160 0.76 -21.55 18.10
CA VAL A 160 1.37 -21.25 16.80
C VAL A 160 0.70 -22.04 15.67
N GLU A 161 0.66 -21.47 14.47
CA GLU A 161 0.38 -22.20 13.24
C GLU A 161 1.68 -22.42 12.46
N ILE A 162 2.08 -23.68 12.27
CA ILE A 162 3.21 -24.05 11.41
C ILE A 162 2.70 -24.17 9.98
N MET A 163 3.19 -23.29 9.10
CA MET A 163 2.74 -23.20 7.72
C MET A 163 3.41 -24.24 6.81
N GLY A 164 2.71 -25.35 6.56
CA GLY A 164 3.17 -26.48 5.74
C GLY A 164 2.50 -26.60 4.37
N SER A 165 2.04 -25.49 3.79
CA SER A 165 1.25 -25.49 2.56
C SER A 165 1.60 -24.35 1.59
N GLU A 166 0.83 -24.21 0.52
CA GLU A 166 0.91 -23.12 -0.48
C GLU A 166 2.23 -23.04 -1.25
N GLY A 167 3.01 -24.12 -1.23
CA GLY A 167 4.32 -24.21 -1.88
C GLY A 167 5.45 -23.46 -1.16
N TYR A 168 5.28 -23.12 0.12
CA TYR A 168 6.35 -22.59 0.96
C TYR A 168 7.30 -23.71 1.44
N LEU A 169 8.40 -23.34 2.12
CA LEU A 169 9.54 -24.23 2.38
C LEU A 169 9.15 -25.64 2.84
N LEU A 170 8.26 -25.76 3.83
CA LEU A 170 7.87 -27.08 4.38
C LEU A 170 7.13 -27.92 3.33
N ASN A 171 6.26 -27.30 2.54
CA ASN A 171 5.58 -27.94 1.42
C ASN A 171 6.55 -28.29 0.29
N GLU A 172 7.58 -27.46 0.07
CA GLU A 172 8.64 -27.71 -0.91
C GLU A 172 9.45 -28.96 -0.54
N PHE A 173 9.71 -29.22 0.74
CA PHE A 173 10.36 -30.45 1.19
C PHE A 173 9.47 -31.69 0.96
N ILE A 174 8.16 -31.57 1.17
CA ILE A 174 7.21 -32.68 1.02
C ILE A 174 7.05 -33.10 -0.46
N ALA A 175 6.92 -32.13 -1.37
CA ALA A 175 6.57 -32.39 -2.76
C ALA A 175 7.77 -32.88 -3.59
N THR A 176 7.55 -33.95 -4.38
CA THR A 176 8.57 -34.47 -5.31
C THR A 176 8.93 -33.48 -6.41
N ARG A 177 8.06 -32.51 -6.69
CA ARG A 177 8.31 -31.41 -7.63
C ARG A 177 9.56 -30.60 -7.29
N THR A 178 9.83 -30.42 -6.00
CA THR A 178 10.80 -29.42 -5.50
C THR A 178 11.93 -30.03 -4.69
N ASN A 179 11.73 -31.20 -4.11
CA ASN A 179 12.75 -31.91 -3.35
C ASN A 179 13.39 -33.02 -4.19
N GLN A 180 14.59 -32.74 -4.70
CA GLN A 180 15.44 -33.66 -5.47
C GLN A 180 16.65 -34.16 -4.65
N ARG A 181 16.58 -34.09 -3.32
CA ARG A 181 17.68 -34.51 -2.45
C ARG A 181 17.82 -36.02 -2.41
N ASP A 182 19.05 -36.47 -2.20
CA ASP A 182 19.47 -37.86 -2.05
C ASP A 182 19.93 -38.22 -0.62
N ASP A 183 19.78 -37.29 0.32
CA ASP A 183 20.08 -37.45 1.74
C ASP A 183 18.84 -37.87 2.57
N GLU A 184 18.95 -37.80 3.91
CA GLU A 184 17.88 -38.20 4.82
C GLU A 184 16.62 -37.31 4.78
N TRP A 185 16.66 -36.20 4.03
CA TRP A 185 15.56 -35.25 3.86
C TRP A 185 14.89 -35.33 2.49
N GLY A 186 15.33 -36.23 1.59
CA GLY A 186 14.74 -36.44 0.27
C GLY A 186 14.63 -37.89 -0.16
N GLY A 187 14.26 -38.10 -1.42
CA GLY A 187 13.95 -39.42 -1.97
C GLY A 187 12.61 -39.95 -1.47
N SER A 188 12.62 -40.91 -0.54
CA SER A 188 11.41 -41.57 -0.03
C SER A 188 10.43 -40.59 0.63
N TYR A 189 9.13 -40.91 0.66
CA TYR A 189 8.15 -40.03 1.31
C TYR A 189 8.46 -39.80 2.79
N GLN A 190 8.89 -40.86 3.50
CA GLN A 190 9.31 -40.79 4.91
C GLN A 190 10.39 -39.74 5.15
N ASN A 191 11.38 -39.66 4.26
CA ASN A 191 12.44 -38.66 4.35
C ASN A 191 11.92 -37.25 4.04
N ARG A 192 11.06 -37.10 3.02
CA ARG A 192 10.49 -35.80 2.62
C ARG A 192 9.60 -35.18 3.71
N ILE A 193 8.89 -36.00 4.49
CA ILE A 193 8.07 -35.53 5.62
C ILE A 193 8.85 -35.40 6.93
N ARG A 194 10.10 -35.86 7.00
CA ARG A 194 10.93 -35.78 8.21
C ARG A 194 11.06 -34.33 8.70
N PHE A 195 11.26 -33.38 7.79
CA PHE A 195 11.45 -31.97 8.12
C PHE A 195 10.26 -31.34 8.86
N PRO A 196 9.02 -31.35 8.33
CA PRO A 196 7.86 -30.84 9.06
C PRO A 196 7.56 -31.63 10.34
N LEU A 197 7.79 -32.95 10.37
CA LEU A 197 7.53 -33.77 11.57
C LEU A 197 8.50 -33.44 12.71
N GLU A 198 9.79 -33.27 12.42
CA GLU A 198 10.78 -32.86 13.43
C GLU A 198 10.48 -31.48 13.99
N ILE A 199 10.04 -30.53 13.14
CA ILE A 199 9.60 -29.20 13.60
C ILE A 199 8.44 -29.32 14.57
N VAL A 200 7.39 -30.10 14.25
CA VAL A 200 6.21 -30.23 15.14
C VAL A 200 6.57 -30.94 16.44
N ARG A 201 7.29 -32.07 16.36
CA ARG A 201 7.70 -32.86 17.52
C ARG A 201 8.53 -32.03 18.49
N ARG A 202 9.59 -31.37 18.00
CA ARG A 202 10.50 -30.58 18.84
C ARG A 202 9.85 -29.29 19.33
N THR A 203 8.95 -28.68 18.54
CA THR A 203 8.14 -27.55 19.01
C THR A 203 7.27 -27.99 20.18
N ARG A 204 6.54 -29.11 20.06
CA ARG A 204 5.71 -29.66 21.14
C ARG A 204 6.51 -29.95 22.40
N GLU A 205 7.68 -30.58 22.28
CA GLU A 205 8.60 -30.83 23.40
C GLU A 205 9.04 -29.52 24.09
N LYS A 206 9.29 -28.46 23.31
CA LYS A 206 9.78 -27.18 23.82
C LYS A 206 8.70 -26.36 24.54
N VAL A 207 7.49 -26.29 23.99
CA VAL A 207 6.41 -25.42 24.48
C VAL A 207 5.45 -26.12 25.46
N GLY A 208 5.58 -27.44 25.62
CA GLY A 208 4.73 -28.26 26.48
C GLY A 208 3.36 -28.58 25.86
N VAL A 209 2.53 -29.33 26.60
CA VAL A 209 1.24 -29.87 26.11
C VAL A 209 0.09 -28.84 26.10
N ASN A 210 0.17 -27.79 26.92
CA ASN A 210 -0.88 -26.78 27.09
C ASN A 210 -0.68 -25.57 26.17
N PHE A 211 -0.37 -25.82 24.90
CA PHE A 211 -0.13 -24.79 23.90
C PHE A 211 -0.66 -25.27 22.55
N ILE A 212 -1.44 -24.44 21.85
CA ILE A 212 -2.06 -24.87 20.59
C ILE A 212 -0.97 -24.96 19.51
N ILE A 213 -0.87 -26.10 18.84
CA ILE A 213 -0.06 -26.24 17.62
C ILE A 213 -1.00 -26.55 16.47
N ILE A 214 -1.16 -25.59 15.56
CA ILE A 214 -1.89 -25.78 14.31
C ILE A 214 -0.85 -26.15 13.25
N PHE A 215 -1.12 -27.17 12.44
CA PHE A 215 -0.34 -27.39 11.21
C PHE A 215 -1.23 -27.12 10.00
N ARG A 216 -0.80 -26.21 9.13
CA ARG A 216 -1.54 -25.91 7.90
C ARG A 216 -1.04 -26.80 6.77
N LEU A 217 -1.71 -27.94 6.59
CA LEU A 217 -1.33 -29.02 5.68
C LEU A 217 -1.80 -28.73 4.25
N SER A 218 -0.90 -28.82 3.27
CA SER A 218 -1.33 -28.84 1.87
C SER A 218 -2.03 -30.16 1.59
N MET A 219 -3.35 -30.11 1.43
CA MET A 219 -4.15 -31.31 1.12
C MET A 219 -4.40 -31.47 -0.37
N LEU A 220 -4.17 -30.42 -1.16
CA LEU A 220 -4.31 -30.42 -2.61
C LEU A 220 -3.35 -29.41 -3.21
N ASP A 221 -2.19 -29.84 -3.71
CA ASP A 221 -1.11 -28.95 -4.15
C ASP A 221 -1.42 -28.20 -5.46
N LEU A 222 -2.25 -28.76 -6.36
CA LEU A 222 -2.61 -28.19 -7.68
C LEU A 222 -1.40 -27.85 -8.58
N VAL A 223 -0.32 -28.62 -8.44
CA VAL A 223 0.87 -28.59 -9.31
C VAL A 223 1.34 -30.01 -9.60
N GLU A 224 1.98 -30.20 -10.75
CA GLU A 224 2.54 -31.51 -11.12
C GLU A 224 3.65 -31.89 -10.15
N GLY A 225 3.72 -33.17 -9.76
CA GLY A 225 4.67 -33.67 -8.76
C GLY A 225 4.30 -33.33 -7.31
N GLY A 226 3.07 -32.86 -7.08
CA GLY A 226 2.48 -32.70 -5.75
C GLY A 226 2.16 -34.04 -5.06
N SER A 227 1.49 -33.94 -3.92
CA SER A 227 1.15 -35.06 -3.04
C SER A 227 -0.04 -35.87 -3.58
N THR A 228 -0.05 -37.17 -3.28
CA THR A 228 -1.21 -38.06 -3.42
C THR A 228 -2.11 -37.98 -2.18
N LEU A 229 -3.33 -38.52 -2.25
CA LEU A 229 -4.24 -38.56 -1.10
C LEU A 229 -3.66 -39.41 0.04
N GLU A 230 -3.06 -40.56 -0.29
CA GLU A 230 -2.45 -41.48 0.68
C GLU A 230 -1.31 -40.79 1.43
N GLU A 231 -0.45 -40.06 0.72
CA GLU A 231 0.61 -39.25 1.31
C GLU A 231 0.03 -38.19 2.27
N VAL A 232 -1.02 -37.47 1.86
CA VAL A 232 -1.69 -36.46 2.70
C VAL A 232 -2.26 -37.08 3.99
N ILE A 233 -2.93 -38.23 3.88
CA ILE A 233 -3.48 -38.97 5.05
C ILE A 233 -2.36 -39.40 5.98
N GLU A 234 -1.29 -39.98 5.45
CA GLU A 234 -0.15 -40.46 6.23
C GLU A 234 0.53 -39.33 6.99
N LEU A 235 0.77 -38.18 6.34
CA LEU A 235 1.35 -37.01 6.98
C LEU A 235 0.40 -36.44 8.05
N ALA A 236 -0.91 -36.38 7.81
CA ALA A 236 -1.87 -35.92 8.81
C ALA A 236 -1.82 -36.77 10.10
N GLN A 237 -1.76 -38.09 9.96
CA GLN A 237 -1.65 -39.01 11.10
C GLN A 237 -0.30 -38.88 11.81
N ALA A 238 0.79 -38.70 11.06
CA ALA A 238 2.11 -38.48 11.64
C ALA A 238 2.20 -37.15 12.39
N LEU A 239 1.56 -36.09 11.90
CA LEU A 239 1.46 -34.78 12.57
C LEU A 239 0.66 -34.85 13.86
N GLU A 240 -0.47 -35.58 13.87
CA GLU A 240 -1.24 -35.87 15.08
C GLU A 240 -0.34 -36.54 16.13
N LYS A 241 0.38 -37.60 15.75
CA LYS A 241 1.30 -38.32 16.64
C LYS A 241 2.46 -37.44 17.12
N ALA A 242 2.96 -36.52 16.28
CA ALA A 242 4.02 -35.58 16.63
C ALA A 242 3.54 -34.50 17.62
N GLY A 243 2.23 -34.32 17.79
CA GLY A 243 1.64 -33.44 18.80
C GLY A 243 0.96 -32.18 18.26
N ALA A 244 0.55 -32.16 16.99
CA ALA A 244 -0.36 -31.13 16.48
C ALA A 244 -1.71 -31.19 17.24
N SER A 245 -2.28 -30.02 17.54
CA SER A 245 -3.60 -29.87 18.19
C SER A 245 -4.73 -29.74 17.17
N ILE A 246 -4.45 -29.11 16.02
CA ILE A 246 -5.41 -28.80 14.96
C ILE A 246 -4.70 -28.96 13.61
N ILE A 247 -5.39 -29.53 12.61
CA ILE A 247 -4.94 -29.48 11.22
C ILE A 247 -5.81 -28.49 10.45
N ASN A 248 -5.18 -27.43 9.93
CA ASN A 248 -5.80 -26.48 9.04
C ASN A 248 -5.52 -26.86 7.58
N THR A 249 -6.46 -26.61 6.68
CA THR A 249 -6.34 -26.98 5.26
C THR A 249 -5.60 -25.89 4.46
N GLY A 250 -4.66 -26.29 3.62
CA GLY A 250 -4.05 -25.50 2.55
C GLY A 250 -4.43 -26.04 1.18
N ILE A 251 -4.67 -25.16 0.21
CA ILE A 251 -5.17 -25.50 -1.13
C ILE A 251 -4.42 -24.71 -2.19
N GLY A 252 -3.69 -25.46 -3.02
CA GLY A 252 -2.92 -24.93 -4.12
C GLY A 252 -1.52 -24.51 -3.70
N TRP A 253 -0.78 -24.00 -4.68
CA TRP A 253 0.49 -23.31 -4.56
C TRP A 253 0.36 -21.93 -5.20
N HIS A 254 1.22 -20.97 -4.85
CA HIS A 254 1.29 -19.69 -5.59
C HIS A 254 1.62 -19.87 -7.08
N GLU A 255 2.28 -20.97 -7.44
CA GLU A 255 2.57 -21.37 -8.82
C GLU A 255 1.37 -21.95 -9.58
N ALA A 256 0.35 -22.44 -8.86
CA ALA A 256 -0.77 -23.14 -9.46
C ALA A 256 -1.50 -22.24 -10.46
N ARG A 257 -1.84 -22.79 -11.62
CA ARG A 257 -2.61 -22.09 -12.67
C ARG A 257 -4.10 -22.35 -12.56
N ILE A 258 -4.56 -22.67 -11.36
CA ILE A 258 -5.96 -22.90 -10.99
C ILE A 258 -6.32 -21.90 -9.89
N PRO A 259 -7.38 -21.08 -10.04
CA PRO A 259 -7.73 -20.09 -9.04
C PRO A 259 -8.27 -20.77 -7.79
N THR A 260 -7.73 -20.46 -6.61
CA THR A 260 -8.15 -21.11 -5.35
C THR A 260 -9.04 -20.23 -4.49
N ILE A 261 -8.96 -18.90 -4.66
CA ILE A 261 -9.59 -17.93 -3.76
C ILE A 261 -10.38 -16.80 -4.42
N ALA A 262 -10.15 -16.48 -5.70
CA ALA A 262 -10.77 -15.33 -6.40
C ALA A 262 -12.31 -15.49 -6.57
N THR A 263 -13.02 -14.43 -6.97
CA THR A 263 -14.49 -14.43 -7.13
C THR A 263 -15.02 -15.56 -8.05
N LYS A 264 -14.26 -15.95 -9.07
CA LYS A 264 -14.63 -17.07 -9.97
C LYS A 264 -14.70 -18.45 -9.30
N VAL A 265 -14.10 -18.61 -8.13
CA VAL A 265 -14.11 -19.87 -7.39
C VAL A 265 -15.46 -20.03 -6.68
N PRO A 266 -16.17 -21.16 -6.75
CA PRO A 266 -17.42 -21.32 -6.02
C PRO A 266 -17.27 -21.20 -4.50
N ARG A 267 -18.34 -20.83 -3.80
CA ARG A 267 -18.36 -20.85 -2.33
C ARG A 267 -18.05 -22.25 -1.81
N ALA A 268 -17.17 -22.33 -0.82
CA ALA A 268 -16.71 -23.58 -0.19
C ALA A 268 -16.23 -24.65 -1.18
N ALA A 269 -15.75 -24.27 -2.38
CA ALA A 269 -15.40 -25.21 -3.44
C ALA A 269 -14.51 -26.35 -2.93
N TRP A 270 -13.58 -26.06 -2.02
CA TRP A 270 -12.54 -26.98 -1.60
C TRP A 270 -12.87 -27.79 -0.33
N ALA A 271 -14.05 -27.62 0.27
CA ALA A 271 -14.36 -28.26 1.55
C ALA A 271 -14.31 -29.80 1.49
N TRP A 272 -14.62 -30.39 0.32
CA TRP A 272 -14.55 -31.85 0.09
C TRP A 272 -13.12 -32.41 0.28
N VAL A 273 -12.09 -31.56 0.14
CA VAL A 273 -10.69 -31.94 0.38
C VAL A 273 -10.47 -32.21 1.87
N THR A 274 -10.90 -31.28 2.73
CA THR A 274 -10.83 -31.46 4.19
C THR A 274 -11.62 -32.68 4.65
N GLN A 275 -12.76 -32.95 4.01
CA GLN A 275 -13.59 -34.11 4.31
C GLN A 275 -12.85 -35.44 4.16
N GLN A 276 -11.86 -35.54 3.25
CA GLN A 276 -11.09 -36.78 3.05
C GLN A 276 -10.34 -37.24 4.31
N LEU A 277 -10.00 -36.30 5.22
CA LEU A 277 -9.32 -36.63 6.48
C LEU A 277 -10.27 -36.91 7.64
N LYS A 278 -11.58 -36.69 7.48
CA LYS A 278 -12.55 -36.97 8.56
C LYS A 278 -12.53 -38.45 8.90
N GLY A 279 -12.38 -38.75 10.20
CA GLY A 279 -12.26 -40.11 10.72
C GLY A 279 -10.91 -40.80 10.47
N LYS A 280 -9.92 -40.08 9.89
CA LYS A 280 -8.55 -40.58 9.73
C LYS A 280 -7.58 -40.07 10.80
N VAL A 281 -7.95 -38.97 11.45
CA VAL A 281 -7.28 -38.35 12.61
C VAL A 281 -8.31 -37.99 13.68
N ASN A 282 -7.90 -37.87 14.94
CA ASN A 282 -8.80 -37.52 16.05
C ASN A 282 -8.75 -36.03 16.43
N ILE A 283 -7.74 -35.30 15.96
CA ILE A 283 -7.63 -33.85 16.15
C ILE A 283 -8.54 -33.08 15.20
N ALA A 284 -8.90 -31.85 15.58
CA ALA A 284 -9.86 -31.05 14.83
C ALA A 284 -9.34 -30.66 13.44
N LEU A 285 -10.22 -30.74 12.44
CA LEU A 285 -9.94 -30.36 11.05
C LEU A 285 -10.64 -29.05 10.67
N VAL A 286 -9.90 -28.14 10.03
CA VAL A 286 -10.42 -26.83 9.61
C VAL A 286 -10.56 -26.75 8.08
N ALA A 287 -11.78 -26.54 7.58
CA ALA A 287 -12.01 -26.27 6.16
C ALA A 287 -11.81 -24.79 5.84
N THR A 288 -11.33 -24.46 4.64
CA THR A 288 -11.02 -23.07 4.25
C THR A 288 -11.45 -22.77 2.81
N ASN A 289 -11.10 -21.56 2.36
CA ASN A 289 -11.30 -21.00 1.02
C ASN A 289 -12.77 -20.79 0.63
N ARG A 290 -13.11 -19.52 0.36
CA ARG A 290 -14.43 -19.08 -0.14
C ARG A 290 -15.62 -19.52 0.72
N ILE A 291 -15.42 -19.70 2.01
CA ILE A 291 -16.49 -19.76 3.01
C ILE A 291 -16.72 -18.31 3.47
N ASN A 292 -17.83 -17.69 3.08
CA ASN A 292 -18.06 -16.25 3.28
C ASN A 292 -19.47 -15.89 3.76
N THR A 293 -20.34 -16.87 4.02
CA THR A 293 -21.65 -16.67 4.67
C THR A 293 -21.87 -17.70 5.78
N PRO A 294 -22.63 -17.37 6.83
CA PRO A 294 -22.82 -18.26 7.96
C PRO A 294 -23.60 -19.53 7.57
N GLU A 295 -24.50 -19.45 6.58
CA GLU A 295 -25.27 -20.61 6.09
C GLU A 295 -24.35 -21.65 5.44
N VAL A 296 -23.36 -21.21 4.67
CA VAL A 296 -22.37 -22.11 4.06
C VAL A 296 -21.51 -22.75 5.16
N ALA A 297 -21.03 -21.95 6.11
CA ALA A 297 -20.23 -22.47 7.22
C ALA A 297 -20.98 -23.48 8.09
N GLU A 298 -22.22 -23.15 8.46
CA GLU A 298 -23.12 -24.03 9.22
C GLU A 298 -23.36 -25.34 8.49
N LYS A 299 -23.66 -25.29 7.18
CA LYS A 299 -23.88 -26.48 6.38
C LYS A 299 -22.68 -27.41 6.37
N LEU A 300 -21.46 -26.88 6.18
CA LEU A 300 -20.25 -27.69 6.17
C LEU A 300 -20.02 -28.42 7.51
N LEU A 301 -20.26 -27.72 8.62
CA LEU A 301 -20.11 -28.28 9.97
C LEU A 301 -21.19 -29.34 10.24
N ALA A 302 -22.45 -29.05 9.90
CA ALA A 302 -23.58 -29.97 10.09
C ALA A 302 -23.44 -31.23 9.23
N ASP A 303 -22.95 -31.11 7.99
CA ASP A 303 -22.72 -32.23 7.07
C ASP A 303 -21.42 -33.01 7.39
N GLY A 304 -20.67 -32.61 8.42
CA GLY A 304 -19.49 -33.32 8.89
C GLY A 304 -18.26 -33.20 7.98
N PHE A 305 -18.14 -32.14 7.17
CA PHE A 305 -16.97 -31.90 6.32
C PHE A 305 -15.72 -31.51 7.13
N CYS A 306 -15.92 -30.84 8.27
CA CYS A 306 -14.88 -30.30 9.11
C CYS A 306 -15.39 -30.09 10.54
N ASP A 307 -14.48 -29.80 11.47
CA ASP A 307 -14.80 -29.46 12.87
C ASP A 307 -14.80 -27.96 13.09
N MET A 308 -14.09 -27.21 12.25
CA MET A 308 -14.03 -25.75 12.22
C MET A 308 -14.01 -25.22 10.79
N VAL A 309 -14.36 -23.94 10.62
CA VAL A 309 -14.19 -23.21 9.37
C VAL A 309 -13.17 -22.09 9.54
N SER A 310 -12.30 -21.93 8.56
CA SER A 310 -11.35 -20.83 8.45
C SER A 310 -11.90 -19.75 7.53
N MET A 311 -12.02 -18.55 8.06
CA MET A 311 -12.42 -17.35 7.33
C MET A 311 -11.35 -16.28 7.48
N ALA A 312 -10.60 -16.03 6.40
CA ALA A 312 -9.65 -14.92 6.36
C ALA A 312 -10.35 -13.62 5.91
N ARG A 313 -10.51 -13.47 4.59
CA ARG A 313 -11.09 -12.27 3.96
C ARG A 313 -12.51 -11.88 4.41
N PRO A 314 -13.42 -12.81 4.77
CA PRO A 314 -14.71 -12.43 5.38
C PRO A 314 -14.55 -11.57 6.63
N LEU A 315 -13.51 -11.79 7.45
CA LEU A 315 -13.26 -11.03 8.67
C LEU A 315 -12.47 -9.72 8.43
N LEU A 316 -11.96 -9.50 7.21
CA LEU A 316 -11.62 -8.15 6.74
C LEU A 316 -12.89 -7.39 6.36
N ALA A 317 -13.83 -8.06 5.67
CA ALA A 317 -15.06 -7.45 5.18
C ALA A 317 -16.04 -7.09 6.30
N ASP A 318 -16.16 -7.93 7.32
CA ASP A 318 -17.02 -7.70 8.47
C ASP A 318 -16.39 -8.25 9.77
N SER A 319 -16.02 -7.36 10.69
CA SER A 319 -15.52 -7.75 12.01
C SER A 319 -16.60 -8.39 12.88
N GLU A 320 -17.88 -8.07 12.66
CA GLU A 320 -19.03 -8.53 13.46
C GLU A 320 -19.71 -9.78 12.89
N PHE A 321 -19.05 -10.50 11.96
CA PHE A 321 -19.63 -11.64 11.24
C PHE A 321 -20.27 -12.66 12.20
N VAL A 322 -19.54 -13.09 13.24
CA VAL A 322 -19.97 -14.17 14.13
C VAL A 322 -21.11 -13.70 15.05
N ASN A 323 -20.99 -12.49 15.63
CA ASN A 323 -22.05 -11.89 16.43
C ASN A 323 -23.35 -11.70 15.64
N LYS A 324 -23.25 -11.21 14.40
CA LYS A 324 -24.41 -11.06 13.51
C LYS A 324 -25.07 -12.40 13.23
N ALA A 325 -24.29 -13.44 12.94
CA ALA A 325 -24.81 -14.80 12.78
C ALA A 325 -25.52 -15.27 14.07
N ALA A 326 -24.88 -15.15 15.22
CA ALA A 326 -25.44 -15.55 16.52
C ALA A 326 -26.77 -14.85 16.86
N GLN A 327 -26.94 -13.62 16.40
CA GLN A 327 -28.13 -12.80 16.63
C GLN A 327 -29.19 -12.93 15.52
N GLY A 328 -28.99 -13.81 14.54
CA GLY A 328 -29.92 -13.99 13.42
C GLY A 328 -29.93 -12.83 12.42
N ARG A 329 -28.86 -12.01 12.38
CA ARG A 329 -28.70 -10.80 11.56
C ARG A 329 -27.78 -11.05 10.36
N ALA A 330 -27.88 -12.21 9.72
CA ALA A 330 -26.99 -12.60 8.62
C ALA A 330 -27.15 -11.70 7.38
N ASP A 331 -28.34 -11.14 7.17
CA ASP A 331 -28.65 -10.14 6.13
C ASP A 331 -27.86 -8.84 6.30
N GLU A 332 -27.35 -8.55 7.51
CA GLU A 332 -26.50 -7.39 7.82
C GLU A 332 -25.00 -7.63 7.59
N ILE A 333 -24.59 -8.84 7.22
CA ILE A 333 -23.18 -9.17 7.02
C ILE A 333 -22.65 -8.50 5.76
N ASN A 334 -21.54 -7.78 5.90
CA ASN A 334 -20.81 -7.20 4.77
C ASN A 334 -19.95 -8.28 4.11
N THR A 335 -20.56 -9.05 3.21
CA THR A 335 -19.96 -10.27 2.65
C THR A 335 -18.69 -9.98 1.85
N CYS A 336 -17.64 -10.76 2.06
CA CYS A 336 -16.47 -10.73 1.20
C CYS A 336 -16.81 -11.27 -0.19
N ILE A 337 -16.64 -10.43 -1.22
CA ILE A 337 -16.92 -10.77 -2.61
C ILE A 337 -15.76 -11.46 -3.35
N GLY A 338 -14.66 -11.79 -2.66
CA GLY A 338 -13.51 -12.48 -3.27
C GLY A 338 -12.74 -11.67 -4.33
N CYS A 339 -12.88 -10.34 -4.36
CA CYS A 339 -12.30 -9.48 -5.40
C CYS A 339 -10.77 -9.41 -5.40
N ASN A 340 -10.13 -9.67 -4.25
CA ASN A 340 -8.69 -9.52 -3.98
C ASN A 340 -8.09 -8.10 -4.12
N GLN A 341 -8.83 -7.12 -4.64
CA GLN A 341 -8.29 -5.81 -5.06
C GLN A 341 -7.68 -4.96 -3.95
N ALA A 342 -8.25 -5.00 -2.74
CA ALA A 342 -7.81 -4.19 -1.60
C ALA A 342 -7.01 -4.99 -0.56
N CYS A 343 -7.12 -6.32 -0.60
CA CYS A 343 -6.39 -7.20 0.30
C CYS A 343 -5.16 -7.76 -0.39
N LEU A 344 -5.31 -8.86 -1.11
CA LEU A 344 -4.18 -9.57 -1.70
C LEU A 344 -3.37 -8.71 -2.69
N ASP A 345 -4.04 -7.98 -3.60
CA ASP A 345 -3.36 -7.12 -4.57
C ASP A 345 -2.58 -5.98 -3.89
N HIS A 346 -3.02 -5.51 -2.71
CA HIS A 346 -2.27 -4.54 -1.90
C HIS A 346 -1.02 -5.18 -1.29
N THR A 347 -1.17 -6.35 -0.66
CA THR A 347 -0.03 -7.09 -0.09
C THR A 347 1.05 -7.36 -1.15
N PHE A 348 0.66 -7.87 -2.32
CA PHE A 348 1.57 -8.09 -3.46
C PHE A 348 2.09 -6.79 -4.12
N ALA A 349 1.59 -5.63 -3.70
CA ALA A 349 2.08 -4.32 -4.09
C ALA A 349 2.84 -3.60 -2.96
N GLY A 350 3.13 -4.27 -1.84
CA GLY A 350 3.82 -3.67 -0.69
C GLY A 350 2.99 -2.59 0.02
N LYS A 351 1.66 -2.66 -0.07
CA LYS A 351 0.73 -1.75 0.61
C LYS A 351 0.06 -2.47 1.77
N VAL A 352 -0.32 -1.70 2.79
CA VAL A 352 -1.17 -2.20 3.87
C VAL A 352 -2.49 -2.71 3.27
N THR A 353 -2.88 -3.90 3.71
CA THR A 353 -4.16 -4.53 3.36
C THR A 353 -5.33 -3.63 3.76
N SER A 354 -6.39 -3.68 2.97
CA SER A 354 -7.70 -3.10 3.28
C SER A 354 -8.78 -4.04 2.71
N CYS A 355 -10.03 -3.58 2.63
CA CYS A 355 -11.13 -4.30 2.00
C CYS A 355 -11.96 -3.37 1.12
N LEU A 356 -12.30 -3.83 -0.10
CA LEU A 356 -13.10 -3.05 -1.04
C LEU A 356 -14.44 -2.63 -0.44
N VAL A 357 -15.09 -3.54 0.28
CA VAL A 357 -16.41 -3.30 0.89
C VAL A 357 -16.31 -2.76 2.32
N ASN A 358 -15.11 -2.75 2.91
CA ASN A 358 -14.86 -2.22 4.26
C ASN A 358 -13.52 -1.47 4.32
N PRO A 359 -13.50 -0.17 3.96
CA PRO A 359 -12.27 0.62 3.97
C PRO A 359 -11.58 0.70 5.34
N ARG A 360 -12.33 0.52 6.45
CA ARG A 360 -11.78 0.52 7.83
C ARG A 360 -10.87 -0.68 8.12
N ALA A 361 -10.93 -1.76 7.32
CA ALA A 361 -10.13 -2.95 7.59
C ALA A 361 -8.64 -2.62 7.65
N CYS A 362 -7.98 -2.99 8.75
CA CYS A 362 -6.58 -2.66 9.08
C CYS A 362 -6.29 -1.16 9.31
N HIS A 363 -7.33 -0.34 9.35
CA HIS A 363 -7.31 1.11 9.53
C HIS A 363 -8.24 1.54 10.68
N GLU A 364 -8.58 0.62 11.59
CA GLU A 364 -9.57 0.81 12.66
C GLU A 364 -9.24 2.01 13.55
N THR A 365 -7.96 2.19 13.87
CA THR A 365 -7.45 3.33 14.68
C THR A 365 -7.38 4.64 13.90
N LEU A 366 -7.26 4.57 12.57
CA LEU A 366 -7.14 5.73 11.69
C LEU A 366 -8.50 6.22 11.20
N MET A 367 -9.51 5.34 11.21
CA MET A 367 -10.87 5.60 10.77
C MET A 367 -11.89 5.29 11.89
N PRO A 368 -11.81 5.99 13.05
CA PRO A 368 -12.77 5.82 14.12
C PRO A 368 -14.16 6.32 13.68
N LEU A 369 -15.18 5.49 13.84
CA LEU A 369 -16.55 5.86 13.53
C LEU A 369 -17.17 6.61 14.72
N THR A 370 -17.13 7.95 14.69
CA THR A 370 -17.66 8.82 15.76
C THR A 370 -19.00 9.44 15.38
N ARG A 371 -19.85 9.73 16.36
CA ARG A 371 -21.12 10.45 16.13
C ARG A 371 -20.85 11.87 15.62
N ALA A 372 -21.66 12.36 14.68
CA ALA A 372 -21.60 13.74 14.22
C ALA A 372 -22.03 14.70 15.36
N ALA A 373 -21.43 15.89 15.40
CA ALA A 373 -21.76 16.92 16.40
C ALA A 373 -23.15 17.51 16.15
N THR A 374 -23.57 17.56 14.88
CA THR A 374 -24.84 18.12 14.42
C THR A 374 -25.53 17.14 13.48
N ALA A 375 -26.86 17.09 13.53
CA ALA A 375 -27.69 16.29 12.63
C ALA A 375 -27.97 17.03 11.31
N GLU A 376 -26.93 17.41 10.58
CA GLU A 376 -27.04 18.13 9.31
C GLU A 376 -27.85 17.33 8.27
N LYS A 377 -28.57 18.07 7.41
CA LYS A 377 -29.39 17.50 6.34
C LYS A 377 -28.57 17.40 5.06
N ILE A 378 -28.39 16.18 4.54
CA ILE A 378 -27.50 15.90 3.41
C ILE A 378 -28.29 15.29 2.26
N ALA A 379 -28.11 15.83 1.05
CA ALA A 379 -28.58 15.19 -0.18
C ALA A 379 -27.46 14.40 -0.84
N VAL A 380 -27.73 13.16 -1.24
CA VAL A 380 -26.79 12.29 -1.95
C VAL A 380 -27.41 11.89 -3.28
N ILE A 381 -26.73 12.19 -4.39
CA ILE A 381 -27.28 12.02 -5.74
C ILE A 381 -26.54 10.87 -6.42
N GLY A 382 -27.21 9.72 -6.52
CA GLY A 382 -26.73 8.49 -7.14
C GLY A 382 -26.46 7.40 -6.10
N ALA A 383 -27.29 6.36 -6.09
CA ALA A 383 -27.19 5.18 -5.24
C ALA A 383 -26.23 4.10 -5.82
N GLY A 384 -25.14 4.54 -6.46
CA GLY A 384 -24.00 3.68 -6.76
C GLY A 384 -23.14 3.40 -5.51
N PRO A 385 -22.10 2.55 -5.60
CA PRO A 385 -21.30 2.14 -4.44
C PRO A 385 -20.70 3.31 -3.63
N ALA A 386 -20.32 4.42 -4.27
CA ALA A 386 -19.86 5.62 -3.57
C ALA A 386 -20.97 6.27 -2.73
N GLY A 387 -22.14 6.49 -3.33
CA GLY A 387 -23.29 7.09 -2.65
C GLY A 387 -23.86 6.20 -1.55
N LEU A 388 -23.91 4.88 -1.77
CA LEU A 388 -24.33 3.90 -0.76
C LEU A 388 -23.38 3.88 0.45
N ALA A 389 -22.07 3.85 0.20
CA ALA A 389 -21.07 3.89 1.26
C ALA A 389 -21.15 5.19 2.07
N PHE A 390 -21.27 6.32 1.37
CA PHE A 390 -21.43 7.62 2.01
C PHE A 390 -22.73 7.68 2.84
N ALA A 391 -23.87 7.39 2.23
CA ALA A 391 -25.18 7.58 2.85
C ALA A 391 -25.36 6.75 4.12
N THR A 392 -25.02 5.46 4.05
CA THR A 392 -25.16 4.55 5.19
C THR A 392 -24.14 4.85 6.30
N THR A 393 -22.92 5.27 5.95
CA THR A 393 -21.92 5.69 6.95
C THR A 393 -22.31 7.00 7.62
N ALA A 394 -22.77 8.00 6.85
CA ALA A 394 -23.19 9.29 7.37
C ALA A 394 -24.41 9.15 8.30
N ALA A 395 -25.40 8.35 7.90
CA ALA A 395 -26.58 8.08 8.71
C ALA A 395 -26.24 7.35 10.02
N ARG A 396 -25.30 6.38 10.01
CA ARG A 396 -24.78 5.76 11.26
C ARG A 396 -24.15 6.76 12.22
N ARG A 397 -23.59 7.86 11.70
CA ARG A 397 -23.04 8.95 12.51
C ARG A 397 -24.13 9.91 13.03
N GLY A 398 -25.38 9.78 12.60
CA GLY A 398 -26.51 10.60 13.04
C GLY A 398 -26.85 11.78 12.12
N LEU A 399 -26.30 11.83 10.90
CA LEU A 399 -26.68 12.81 9.88
C LEU A 399 -28.03 12.44 9.25
N THR A 400 -28.84 13.42 8.88
CA THR A 400 -30.11 13.18 8.17
C THR A 400 -29.84 13.09 6.68
N VAL A 401 -29.93 11.89 6.11
CA VAL A 401 -29.54 11.64 4.71
C VAL A 401 -30.74 11.34 3.84
N THR A 402 -30.87 12.07 2.72
CA THR A 402 -31.77 11.73 1.61
C THR A 402 -30.92 11.26 0.42
N LEU A 403 -31.12 10.01 0.00
CA LEU A 403 -30.39 9.38 -1.10
C LEU A 403 -31.31 9.24 -2.31
N PHE A 404 -30.95 9.89 -3.41
CA PHE A 404 -31.71 9.88 -4.65
C PHE A 404 -31.04 8.97 -5.69
N ASP A 405 -31.85 8.26 -6.47
CA ASP A 405 -31.40 7.63 -7.71
C ASP A 405 -32.49 7.69 -8.78
N SER A 406 -32.08 7.89 -10.03
CA SER A 406 -33.00 7.86 -11.17
C SER A 406 -33.46 6.44 -11.54
N ALA A 407 -32.75 5.40 -11.10
CA ALA A 407 -33.09 4.01 -11.34
C ALA A 407 -34.13 3.49 -10.34
N ALA A 408 -34.75 2.36 -10.68
CA ALA A 408 -35.75 1.67 -9.85
C ALA A 408 -35.15 0.81 -8.73
N GLU A 409 -33.83 0.64 -8.70
CA GLU A 409 -33.10 -0.12 -7.67
C GLU A 409 -31.76 0.56 -7.36
N ILE A 410 -31.25 0.36 -6.14
CA ILE A 410 -29.90 0.80 -5.76
C ILE A 410 -28.83 -0.02 -6.48
N GLY A 411 -27.61 0.52 -6.57
CA GLY A 411 -26.40 -0.22 -6.93
C GLY A 411 -25.60 0.39 -8.07
N GLY A 412 -26.21 1.25 -8.90
CA GLY A 412 -25.54 1.85 -10.05
C GLY A 412 -24.82 0.80 -10.91
N GLN A 413 -23.51 0.98 -11.15
CA GLN A 413 -22.73 0.02 -11.95
C GLN A 413 -22.60 -1.38 -11.34
N PHE A 414 -22.86 -1.58 -10.05
CA PHE A 414 -22.89 -2.94 -9.48
C PHE A 414 -24.06 -3.77 -10.02
N ASN A 415 -25.17 -3.14 -10.43
CA ASN A 415 -26.26 -3.85 -11.11
C ASN A 415 -25.85 -4.39 -12.48
N ILE A 416 -24.80 -3.84 -13.08
CA ILE A 416 -24.21 -4.34 -14.33
C ILE A 416 -23.17 -5.41 -14.00
N ALA A 417 -22.25 -5.11 -13.06
CA ALA A 417 -21.18 -6.02 -12.69
C ALA A 417 -21.70 -7.37 -12.14
N LYS A 418 -22.77 -7.37 -11.34
CA LYS A 418 -23.35 -8.58 -10.74
C LYS A 418 -23.86 -9.61 -11.76
N GLN A 419 -24.06 -9.18 -13.01
CA GLN A 419 -24.56 -10.03 -14.10
C GLN A 419 -23.44 -10.70 -14.91
N VAL A 420 -22.18 -10.36 -14.66
CA VAL A 420 -21.02 -10.95 -15.34
C VAL A 420 -20.71 -12.31 -14.70
N PRO A 421 -20.59 -13.40 -15.49
CA PRO A 421 -20.20 -14.70 -14.97
C PRO A 421 -18.91 -14.63 -14.14
N GLY A 422 -18.98 -15.10 -12.89
CA GLY A 422 -17.88 -15.01 -11.93
C GLY A 422 -17.85 -13.72 -11.10
N LYS A 423 -18.91 -12.91 -11.14
CA LYS A 423 -19.12 -11.70 -10.32
C LYS A 423 -20.47 -11.69 -9.60
N GLU A 424 -21.07 -12.85 -9.38
CA GLU A 424 -22.38 -13.00 -8.73
C GLU A 424 -22.33 -12.59 -7.25
N GLU A 425 -21.16 -12.63 -6.61
CA GLU A 425 -21.00 -12.14 -5.23
C GLU A 425 -21.32 -10.64 -5.06
N PHE A 426 -21.36 -9.85 -6.14
CA PHE A 426 -21.75 -8.44 -6.04
C PHE A 426 -23.24 -8.26 -5.66
N TYR A 427 -24.09 -9.30 -5.82
CA TYR A 427 -25.44 -9.30 -5.24
C TYR A 427 -25.41 -9.11 -3.72
N GLU A 428 -24.42 -9.68 -3.03
CA GLU A 428 -24.29 -9.59 -1.58
C GLU A 428 -23.99 -8.17 -1.10
N THR A 429 -23.15 -7.42 -1.83
CA THR A 429 -22.86 -6.02 -1.46
C THR A 429 -24.11 -5.14 -1.60
N LEU A 430 -24.97 -5.41 -2.58
CA LEU A 430 -26.23 -4.69 -2.73
C LEU A 430 -27.25 -5.07 -1.66
N ARG A 431 -27.35 -6.36 -1.33
CA ARG A 431 -28.15 -6.85 -0.20
C ARG A 431 -27.71 -6.22 1.11
N TYR A 432 -26.39 -6.11 1.35
CA TYR A 432 -25.82 -5.40 2.49
C TYR A 432 -26.27 -3.94 2.54
N PHE A 433 -26.03 -3.17 1.46
CA PHE A 433 -26.37 -1.75 1.48
C PHE A 433 -27.88 -1.49 1.54
N GLY A 434 -28.69 -2.33 0.89
CA GLY A 434 -30.14 -2.30 1.04
C GLY A 434 -30.55 -2.43 2.50
N LYS A 435 -30.00 -3.44 3.19
CA LYS A 435 -30.27 -3.63 4.61
C LYS A 435 -29.77 -2.47 5.48
N GLN A 436 -28.60 -1.90 5.15
CA GLN A 436 -28.07 -0.76 5.89
C GLN A 436 -28.88 0.51 5.69
N ILE A 437 -29.47 0.75 4.52
CA ILE A 437 -30.41 1.85 4.30
C ILE A 437 -31.61 1.73 5.25
N GLU A 438 -32.21 0.53 5.35
CA GLU A 438 -33.31 0.26 6.28
C GLU A 438 -32.92 0.55 7.74
N LEU A 439 -31.80 -0.02 8.20
CA LEU A 439 -31.38 0.08 9.60
C LEU A 439 -30.93 1.48 10.02
N THR A 440 -30.40 2.26 9.08
CA THR A 440 -29.88 3.60 9.36
C THR A 440 -30.90 4.71 9.12
N GLY A 441 -32.07 4.38 8.56
CA GLY A 441 -33.13 5.35 8.28
C GLY A 441 -32.82 6.32 7.15
N VAL A 442 -31.91 5.97 6.24
CA VAL A 442 -31.63 6.77 5.03
C VAL A 442 -32.92 6.91 4.23
N GLN A 443 -33.31 8.15 3.89
CA GLN A 443 -34.49 8.43 3.09
C GLN A 443 -34.18 8.16 1.61
N LEU A 444 -34.50 6.96 1.15
CA LEU A 444 -34.24 6.52 -0.21
C LEU A 444 -35.35 6.96 -1.17
N GLN A 445 -34.98 7.64 -2.26
CA GLN A 445 -35.88 8.06 -3.34
C GLN A 445 -35.40 7.49 -4.68
N LEU A 446 -36.01 6.39 -5.10
CA LEU A 446 -35.77 5.74 -6.39
C LEU A 446 -36.71 6.28 -7.45
N ASN A 447 -36.41 6.02 -8.73
CA ASN A 447 -37.13 6.57 -9.89
C ASN A 447 -37.19 8.10 -9.90
N HIS A 448 -36.23 8.76 -9.23
CA HIS A 448 -36.25 10.19 -9.00
C HIS A 448 -35.00 10.83 -9.59
N ARG A 449 -35.13 11.35 -10.82
CA ARG A 449 -34.06 12.13 -11.45
C ARG A 449 -34.14 13.58 -10.97
N VAL A 450 -33.34 13.87 -9.95
CA VAL A 450 -33.24 15.21 -9.34
C VAL A 450 -32.64 16.21 -10.33
N ASN A 451 -33.14 17.45 -10.32
CA ASN A 451 -32.52 18.60 -11.00
C ASN A 451 -31.95 19.60 -9.98
N ALA A 452 -31.15 20.57 -10.45
CA ALA A 452 -30.49 21.52 -9.56
C ALA A 452 -31.47 22.42 -8.80
N ALA A 453 -32.55 22.89 -9.44
CA ALA A 453 -33.58 23.72 -8.81
C ALA A 453 -34.22 23.03 -7.59
N GLU A 454 -34.52 21.74 -7.70
CA GLU A 454 -35.05 20.94 -6.60
C GLU A 454 -34.08 20.85 -5.41
N LEU A 455 -32.79 20.65 -5.68
CA LEU A 455 -31.75 20.57 -4.64
C LEU A 455 -31.54 21.92 -3.94
N ILE A 456 -31.55 23.02 -4.70
CA ILE A 456 -31.43 24.39 -4.17
C ILE A 456 -32.61 24.70 -3.24
N ALA A 457 -33.83 24.32 -3.64
CA ALA A 457 -35.03 24.51 -2.82
C ALA A 457 -35.09 23.56 -1.60
N GLY A 458 -34.34 22.46 -1.61
CA GLY A 458 -34.42 21.38 -0.61
C GLY A 458 -33.79 21.67 0.76
N GLY A 459 -33.07 22.79 0.91
CA GLY A 459 -32.52 23.25 2.19
C GLY A 459 -31.47 22.30 2.79
N TYR A 460 -30.65 21.66 1.95
CA TYR A 460 -29.59 20.75 2.39
C TYR A 460 -28.34 21.53 2.83
N SER A 461 -27.71 21.11 3.93
CA SER A 461 -26.42 21.64 4.39
C SER A 461 -25.30 21.33 3.40
N HIS A 462 -25.31 20.10 2.88
CA HIS A 462 -24.36 19.63 1.88
C HIS A 462 -25.03 18.76 0.82
N ILE A 463 -24.51 18.84 -0.40
CA ILE A 463 -24.92 18.04 -1.55
C ILE A 463 -23.74 17.18 -1.98
N VAL A 464 -23.92 15.86 -2.02
CA VAL A 464 -22.90 14.89 -2.42
C VAL A 464 -23.30 14.30 -3.76
N LEU A 465 -22.54 14.63 -4.81
CA LEU A 465 -22.72 14.08 -6.14
C LEU A 465 -21.93 12.77 -6.27
N SER A 466 -22.66 11.66 -6.31
CA SER A 466 -22.18 10.30 -6.58
C SER A 466 -22.82 9.74 -7.86
N THR A 467 -23.05 10.63 -8.83
CA THR A 467 -23.77 10.45 -10.11
C THR A 467 -23.10 9.47 -11.09
N GLY A 468 -21.93 8.94 -10.76
CA GLY A 468 -21.25 7.92 -11.55
C GLY A 468 -20.59 8.49 -12.81
N VAL A 469 -20.71 7.74 -13.91
CA VAL A 469 -19.97 7.98 -15.16
C VAL A 469 -20.85 7.74 -16.37
N LEU A 470 -20.40 8.24 -17.52
CA LEU A 470 -20.93 7.94 -18.84
C LEU A 470 -19.94 7.08 -19.63
N PRO A 471 -20.39 6.14 -20.49
CA PRO A 471 -19.54 5.48 -21.47
C PRO A 471 -18.87 6.52 -22.39
N ARG A 472 -17.57 6.34 -22.67
CA ARG A 472 -16.85 7.19 -23.62
C ARG A 472 -17.13 6.76 -25.06
N THR A 473 -17.50 7.70 -25.92
CA THR A 473 -17.61 7.49 -27.36
C THR A 473 -16.31 7.94 -28.05
N PRO A 474 -15.49 7.02 -28.60
CA PRO A 474 -14.27 7.41 -29.29
C PRO A 474 -14.58 8.03 -30.66
N PRO A 475 -13.80 9.01 -31.14
CA PRO A 475 -14.01 9.66 -32.44
C PRO A 475 -13.49 8.77 -33.57
N ILE A 476 -14.25 7.74 -33.93
CA ILE A 476 -13.93 6.81 -35.03
C ILE A 476 -14.91 7.11 -36.17
N ASP A 477 -14.42 7.13 -37.41
CA ASP A 477 -15.30 7.27 -38.56
C ASP A 477 -16.33 6.12 -38.62
N GLY A 478 -17.61 6.45 -38.81
CA GLY A 478 -18.71 5.49 -38.72
C GLY A 478 -19.13 5.04 -37.31
N ILE A 479 -18.78 5.79 -36.25
CA ILE A 479 -19.12 5.41 -34.86
C ILE A 479 -20.62 5.21 -34.59
N ASP A 480 -21.50 5.87 -35.35
CA ASP A 480 -22.95 5.75 -35.22
C ASP A 480 -23.55 4.61 -36.07
N HIS A 481 -22.71 3.77 -36.68
CA HIS A 481 -23.15 2.64 -37.51
C HIS A 481 -24.00 1.64 -36.70
N PRO A 482 -25.06 1.02 -37.25
CA PRO A 482 -25.95 0.11 -36.52
C PRO A 482 -25.28 -1.11 -35.87
N LYS A 483 -24.07 -1.49 -36.30
CA LYS A 483 -23.27 -2.56 -35.69
C LYS A 483 -22.70 -2.15 -34.31
N VAL A 484 -22.61 -0.85 -34.03
CA VAL A 484 -21.99 -0.30 -32.82
C VAL A 484 -22.96 -0.34 -31.65
N LEU A 485 -22.51 -0.94 -30.55
CA LEU A 485 -23.22 -0.99 -29.27
C LEU A 485 -22.30 -0.48 -28.17
N SER A 486 -22.83 0.15 -27.13
CA SER A 486 -22.08 0.39 -25.89
C SER A 486 -22.04 -0.87 -25.02
N TYR A 487 -21.10 -0.95 -24.08
CA TYR A 487 -21.14 -2.02 -23.07
C TYR A 487 -22.42 -2.01 -22.23
N LEU A 488 -23.11 -0.86 -22.09
CA LEU A 488 -24.40 -0.76 -21.40
C LEU A 488 -25.53 -1.39 -22.20
N ASP A 489 -25.56 -1.13 -23.52
CA ASP A 489 -26.55 -1.76 -24.42
C ASP A 489 -26.55 -3.28 -24.29
N VAL A 490 -25.35 -3.84 -24.11
CA VAL A 490 -25.11 -5.29 -24.04
C VAL A 490 -25.36 -5.82 -22.63
N LEU A 491 -24.69 -5.28 -21.63
CA LEU A 491 -24.72 -5.83 -20.27
C LEU A 491 -25.98 -5.43 -19.49
N ARG A 492 -26.50 -4.20 -19.69
CA ARG A 492 -27.69 -3.71 -18.99
C ARG A 492 -28.94 -3.93 -19.82
N ASP A 493 -28.96 -3.44 -21.06
CA ASP A 493 -30.18 -3.37 -21.88
C ASP A 493 -30.43 -4.65 -22.70
N LYS A 494 -29.49 -5.60 -22.68
CA LYS A 494 -29.60 -6.91 -23.32
C LYS A 494 -29.91 -6.85 -24.81
N LYS A 495 -29.42 -5.83 -25.50
CA LYS A 495 -29.55 -5.75 -26.96
C LYS A 495 -28.95 -7.00 -27.61
N PRO A 496 -29.57 -7.54 -28.68
CA PRO A 496 -29.04 -8.70 -29.39
C PRO A 496 -27.63 -8.45 -29.90
N VAL A 497 -26.79 -9.48 -29.79
CA VAL A 497 -25.41 -9.46 -30.29
C VAL A 497 -25.17 -10.73 -31.11
N GLY A 498 -24.59 -10.56 -32.29
CA GLY A 498 -24.31 -11.63 -33.25
C GLY A 498 -23.19 -12.58 -32.81
N ARG A 499 -22.74 -13.42 -33.75
CA ARG A 499 -21.78 -14.50 -33.51
C ARG A 499 -20.34 -14.00 -33.49
N ARG A 500 -20.00 -12.98 -34.28
CA ARG A 500 -18.65 -12.41 -34.42
C ARG A 500 -18.64 -11.00 -33.84
N VAL A 501 -17.81 -10.76 -32.84
CA VAL A 501 -17.85 -9.52 -32.06
C VAL A 501 -16.47 -8.90 -31.92
N ALA A 502 -16.35 -7.60 -32.09
CA ALA A 502 -15.15 -6.84 -31.74
C ALA A 502 -15.40 -5.93 -30.53
N LEU A 503 -14.53 -6.00 -29.51
CA LEU A 503 -14.56 -5.17 -28.32
C LEU A 503 -13.48 -4.09 -28.41
N ILE A 504 -13.88 -2.82 -28.51
CA ILE A 504 -12.96 -1.68 -28.53
C ILE A 504 -12.68 -1.25 -27.08
N GLY A 505 -11.50 -1.60 -26.57
CA GLY A 505 -11.04 -1.27 -25.22
C GLY A 505 -10.91 -2.50 -24.32
N ALA A 506 -9.68 -2.79 -23.89
CA ALA A 506 -9.36 -3.99 -23.11
C ALA A 506 -9.01 -3.71 -21.63
N GLY A 507 -9.69 -2.73 -21.02
CA GLY A 507 -9.70 -2.55 -19.57
C GLY A 507 -10.63 -3.54 -18.86
N GLY A 508 -10.88 -3.34 -17.56
CA GLY A 508 -11.74 -4.23 -16.76
C GLY A 508 -13.12 -4.49 -17.38
N ILE A 509 -13.80 -3.44 -17.86
CA ILE A 509 -15.11 -3.56 -18.53
C ILE A 509 -15.02 -4.39 -19.83
N GLY A 510 -13.94 -4.24 -20.60
CA GLY A 510 -13.73 -5.01 -21.83
C GLY A 510 -13.58 -6.50 -21.54
N PHE A 511 -12.82 -6.86 -20.51
CA PHE A 511 -12.69 -8.24 -20.05
C PHE A 511 -14.01 -8.80 -19.50
N ASP A 512 -14.74 -8.03 -18.70
CA ASP A 512 -16.05 -8.42 -18.17
C ASP A 512 -17.08 -8.62 -19.29
N THR A 513 -17.08 -7.72 -20.28
CA THR A 513 -17.97 -7.82 -21.44
C THR A 513 -17.59 -9.05 -22.27
N ALA A 514 -16.30 -9.30 -22.52
CA ALA A 514 -15.86 -10.53 -23.17
C ALA A 514 -16.36 -11.77 -22.42
N GLU A 515 -16.15 -11.82 -21.10
CA GLU A 515 -16.61 -12.93 -20.27
C GLU A 515 -18.13 -13.12 -20.38
N PHE A 516 -18.93 -12.06 -20.30
CA PHE A 516 -20.38 -12.16 -20.46
C PHE A 516 -20.81 -12.75 -21.81
N LEU A 517 -20.12 -12.41 -22.91
CA LEU A 517 -20.47 -12.87 -24.26
C LEU A 517 -20.05 -14.31 -24.56
N LEU A 518 -19.16 -14.88 -23.74
CA LEU A 518 -18.58 -16.20 -23.96
C LEU A 518 -19.30 -17.32 -23.20
N HIS A 519 -20.27 -17.00 -22.35
CA HIS A 519 -20.98 -17.96 -21.50
C HIS A 519 -22.47 -17.99 -21.82
N GLU A 520 -23.05 -19.19 -21.71
CA GLU A 520 -24.48 -19.44 -21.71
C GLU A 520 -24.84 -20.30 -20.49
N GLY A 521 -26.05 -20.12 -19.95
CA GLY A 521 -26.54 -20.91 -18.82
C GLY A 521 -25.86 -20.59 -17.49
N VAL A 522 -25.70 -21.61 -16.65
CA VAL A 522 -25.17 -21.46 -15.28
C VAL A 522 -23.66 -21.24 -15.31
N SER A 523 -23.23 -20.13 -14.71
CA SER A 523 -21.83 -19.74 -14.52
C SER A 523 -21.04 -20.81 -13.74
N PRO A 524 -19.80 -21.11 -14.12
CA PRO A 524 -18.92 -22.01 -13.36
C PRO A 524 -18.69 -21.58 -11.91
N SER A 525 -18.77 -20.28 -11.59
CA SER A 525 -18.62 -19.79 -10.21
C SER A 525 -19.78 -20.20 -9.29
N LEU A 526 -20.90 -20.67 -9.85
CA LEU A 526 -22.04 -21.19 -9.10
C LEU A 526 -22.13 -22.73 -9.14
N SER A 527 -21.20 -23.40 -9.83
CA SER A 527 -21.19 -24.85 -9.98
C SER A 527 -19.77 -25.41 -9.79
N PRO A 528 -19.45 -25.99 -8.61
CA PRO A 528 -18.17 -26.64 -8.35
C PRO A 528 -17.79 -27.67 -9.43
N ILE A 529 -18.75 -28.46 -9.92
CA ILE A 529 -18.50 -29.47 -10.97
C ILE A 529 -18.01 -28.82 -12.26
N LYS A 530 -18.70 -27.77 -12.74
CA LYS A 530 -18.27 -27.04 -13.95
C LYS A 530 -16.92 -26.37 -13.75
N PHE A 531 -16.73 -25.73 -12.59
CA PHE A 531 -15.46 -25.09 -12.23
C PHE A 531 -14.29 -26.08 -12.25
N PHE A 532 -14.44 -27.26 -11.62
CA PHE A 532 -13.38 -28.27 -11.60
C PHE A 532 -13.10 -28.86 -12.97
N ALA A 533 -14.13 -29.09 -13.79
CA ALA A 533 -13.94 -29.51 -15.18
C ALA A 533 -13.16 -28.47 -15.97
N GLU A 534 -13.56 -27.19 -15.92
CA GLU A 534 -12.94 -26.08 -16.64
C GLU A 534 -11.47 -25.88 -16.27
N TRP A 535 -11.12 -26.05 -14.99
CA TRP A 535 -9.76 -25.82 -14.50
C TRP A 535 -8.91 -27.09 -14.39
N GLY A 536 -9.45 -28.26 -14.74
CA GLY A 536 -8.69 -29.52 -14.70
C GLY A 536 -8.39 -30.00 -13.27
N VAL A 537 -9.31 -29.79 -12.33
CA VAL A 537 -9.19 -30.32 -10.96
C VAL A 537 -9.72 -31.75 -10.92
N ASP A 538 -8.88 -32.66 -10.46
CA ASP A 538 -9.26 -34.04 -10.21
C ASP A 538 -9.80 -34.22 -8.79
N THR A 539 -11.11 -34.35 -8.67
CA THR A 539 -11.80 -34.58 -7.39
C THR A 539 -11.70 -36.03 -6.90
N SER A 540 -11.09 -36.93 -7.67
CA SER A 540 -10.91 -38.34 -7.30
C SER A 540 -9.51 -38.68 -6.78
N TYR A 541 -8.56 -37.74 -6.85
CA TYR A 541 -7.15 -37.97 -6.50
C TYR A 541 -6.49 -39.10 -7.32
N ALA A 542 -6.93 -39.35 -8.55
CA ALA A 542 -6.31 -40.35 -9.42
C ALA A 542 -4.87 -39.99 -9.79
N GLU A 543 -4.57 -38.69 -9.92
CA GLU A 543 -3.25 -38.18 -10.25
C GLU A 543 -2.66 -37.28 -9.14
N ARG A 544 -1.33 -37.24 -9.06
CA ARG A 544 -0.59 -36.41 -8.10
C ARG A 544 -0.95 -34.92 -8.22
N GLY A 545 -1.12 -34.27 -7.07
CA GLY A 545 -1.51 -32.86 -7.00
C GLY A 545 -2.99 -32.60 -7.35
N GLY A 546 -3.77 -33.66 -7.64
CA GLY A 546 -5.20 -33.57 -7.96
C GLY A 546 -5.47 -32.83 -9.25
N LEU A 547 -4.71 -33.15 -10.29
CA LEU A 547 -4.80 -32.55 -11.62
C LEU A 547 -5.33 -33.54 -12.65
N LYS A 548 -6.16 -33.06 -13.57
CA LYS A 548 -6.56 -33.78 -14.78
C LYS A 548 -6.63 -32.82 -15.97
N GLN A 549 -6.90 -33.35 -17.15
CA GLN A 549 -7.11 -32.50 -18.32
C GLN A 549 -8.32 -31.57 -18.13
N ALA A 550 -8.12 -30.28 -18.36
CA ALA A 550 -9.19 -29.29 -18.37
C ALA A 550 -10.18 -29.53 -19.51
N HIS A 551 -11.46 -29.37 -19.23
CA HIS A 551 -12.56 -29.49 -20.18
C HIS A 551 -13.41 -28.22 -20.18
N LEU A 552 -13.41 -27.52 -21.32
CA LEU A 552 -14.08 -26.24 -21.50
C LEU A 552 -15.36 -26.41 -22.31
N GLU A 553 -16.43 -25.74 -21.89
CA GLU A 553 -17.63 -25.62 -22.71
C GLU A 553 -17.32 -24.80 -23.97
N LYS A 554 -17.93 -25.18 -25.09
CA LYS A 554 -17.76 -24.47 -26.36
C LYS A 554 -18.33 -23.06 -26.25
N SER A 555 -17.53 -22.05 -26.60
CA SER A 555 -18.01 -20.68 -26.61
C SER A 555 -19.08 -20.46 -27.71
N PRO A 556 -20.17 -19.72 -27.43
CA PRO A 556 -21.22 -19.44 -28.41
C PRO A 556 -20.77 -18.43 -29.49
N ARG A 557 -19.68 -17.68 -29.25
CA ARG A 557 -19.27 -16.55 -30.06
C ARG A 557 -17.77 -16.51 -30.31
N HIS A 558 -17.40 -15.82 -31.38
CA HIS A 558 -16.02 -15.47 -31.68
C HIS A 558 -15.78 -14.00 -31.33
N VAL A 559 -14.80 -13.73 -30.47
CA VAL A 559 -14.57 -12.40 -29.89
C VAL A 559 -13.16 -11.91 -30.16
N TYR A 560 -13.06 -10.69 -30.69
CA TYR A 560 -11.84 -9.89 -30.74
C TYR A 560 -11.83 -8.91 -29.56
N LEU A 561 -10.73 -8.85 -28.80
CA LEU A 561 -10.54 -7.87 -27.72
C LEU A 561 -9.38 -6.95 -28.06
N LEU A 562 -9.68 -5.68 -28.34
CA LEU A 562 -8.74 -4.75 -28.96
C LEU A 562 -8.33 -3.63 -28.01
N GLN A 563 -7.06 -3.20 -28.10
CA GLN A 563 -6.58 -1.98 -27.46
C GLN A 563 -5.54 -1.24 -28.31
N ARG A 564 -5.49 0.08 -28.14
CA ARG A 564 -4.49 0.95 -28.78
C ARG A 564 -3.09 0.79 -28.19
N LYS A 565 -2.98 0.54 -26.88
CA LYS A 565 -1.70 0.36 -26.20
C LYS A 565 -0.97 -0.84 -26.78
N ALA A 566 0.32 -0.71 -27.05
CA ALA A 566 1.17 -1.80 -27.53
C ALA A 566 1.53 -2.82 -26.43
N SER A 567 1.29 -2.48 -25.15
CA SER A 567 1.49 -3.42 -24.04
C SER A 567 0.55 -4.63 -24.16
N LYS A 568 0.86 -5.69 -23.42
CA LYS A 568 0.05 -6.91 -23.40
C LYS A 568 -1.41 -6.60 -23.01
N VAL A 569 -2.36 -7.25 -23.67
CA VAL A 569 -3.78 -7.10 -23.35
C VAL A 569 -4.06 -7.63 -21.95
N GLY A 570 -4.71 -6.79 -21.12
CA GLY A 570 -5.02 -7.11 -19.72
C GLY A 570 -3.85 -6.97 -18.74
N ASP A 571 -2.76 -6.30 -19.12
CA ASP A 571 -1.59 -6.08 -18.25
C ASP A 571 -1.92 -5.23 -17.01
N GLY A 572 -2.88 -4.30 -17.14
CA GLY A 572 -3.36 -3.44 -16.05
C GLY A 572 -4.48 -4.03 -15.18
N LEU A 573 -4.80 -5.32 -15.32
CA LEU A 573 -5.76 -5.99 -14.43
C LEU A 573 -5.13 -6.26 -13.05
N GLY A 574 -5.96 -6.61 -12.05
CA GLY A 574 -5.49 -6.91 -10.69
C GLY A 574 -4.35 -7.93 -10.66
N LYS A 575 -3.34 -7.71 -9.80
CA LYS A 575 -2.11 -8.52 -9.78
C LYS A 575 -2.40 -10.02 -9.60
N THR A 576 -3.36 -10.35 -8.73
CA THR A 576 -3.67 -11.74 -8.37
C THR A 576 -4.83 -12.35 -9.14
N THR A 577 -5.56 -11.55 -9.93
CA THR A 577 -6.76 -12.01 -10.67
C THR A 577 -6.65 -11.84 -12.19
N GLY A 578 -5.79 -10.93 -12.67
CA GLY A 578 -5.64 -10.64 -14.09
C GLY A 578 -5.22 -11.86 -14.91
N TRP A 579 -4.39 -12.74 -14.35
CA TRP A 579 -4.00 -13.99 -15.02
C TRP A 579 -5.18 -14.95 -15.18
N ILE A 580 -6.14 -14.97 -14.23
CA ILE A 580 -7.34 -15.81 -14.27
C ILE A 580 -8.20 -15.38 -15.46
N HIS A 581 -8.46 -14.08 -15.59
CA HIS A 581 -9.26 -13.54 -16.69
C HIS A 581 -8.59 -13.75 -18.04
N ARG A 582 -7.29 -13.47 -18.17
CA ARG A 582 -6.54 -13.73 -19.41
C ARG A 582 -6.55 -15.19 -19.81
N THR A 583 -6.39 -16.10 -18.85
CA THR A 583 -6.41 -17.55 -19.10
C THR A 583 -7.80 -18.00 -19.53
N SER A 584 -8.85 -17.55 -18.82
CA SER A 584 -10.26 -17.82 -19.17
C SER A 584 -10.60 -17.43 -20.61
N LEU A 585 -10.21 -16.22 -21.04
CA LEU A 585 -10.46 -15.74 -22.40
C LEU A 585 -9.59 -16.48 -23.43
N LYS A 586 -8.31 -16.70 -23.15
CA LYS A 586 -7.40 -17.44 -24.05
C LYS A 586 -7.89 -18.87 -24.29
N ASN A 587 -8.33 -19.54 -23.24
CA ASN A 587 -8.86 -20.90 -23.28
C ASN A 587 -10.15 -21.00 -24.11
N ARG A 588 -10.90 -19.90 -24.24
CA ARG A 588 -12.08 -19.79 -25.10
C ARG A 588 -11.78 -19.16 -26.46
N HIS A 589 -10.51 -19.13 -26.86
CA HIS A 589 -10.04 -18.66 -28.17
C HIS A 589 -10.41 -17.20 -28.50
N VAL A 590 -10.43 -16.31 -27.50
CA VAL A 590 -10.55 -14.87 -27.75
C VAL A 590 -9.28 -14.35 -28.43
N GLU A 591 -9.43 -13.66 -29.56
CA GLU A 591 -8.34 -12.98 -30.26
C GLU A 591 -8.03 -11.63 -29.58
N MET A 592 -6.97 -11.58 -28.78
CA MET A 592 -6.53 -10.38 -28.07
C MET A 592 -5.50 -9.58 -28.90
N LEU A 593 -5.86 -8.39 -29.35
CA LEU A 593 -5.04 -7.56 -30.25
C LEU A 593 -4.60 -6.25 -29.56
N ALA A 594 -3.29 -6.03 -29.50
CA ALA A 594 -2.66 -4.82 -28.95
C ALA A 594 -2.06 -3.95 -30.08
N GLY A 595 -1.77 -2.68 -29.78
CA GLY A 595 -1.19 -1.75 -30.76
C GLY A 595 -2.13 -1.39 -31.91
N VAL A 596 -3.44 -1.52 -31.70
CA VAL A 596 -4.45 -1.35 -32.76
C VAL A 596 -4.74 0.13 -33.02
N SER A 597 -4.75 0.54 -34.29
CA SER A 597 -5.30 1.82 -34.73
C SER A 597 -6.65 1.60 -35.41
N TYR A 598 -7.70 2.26 -34.93
CA TYR A 598 -9.05 2.13 -35.51
C TYR A 598 -9.20 3.11 -36.68
N ARG A 599 -9.56 2.61 -37.87
CA ARG A 599 -9.69 3.43 -39.08
C ARG A 599 -11.11 3.94 -39.26
N ARG A 600 -12.05 3.03 -39.46
CA ARG A 600 -13.48 3.32 -39.72
C ARG A 600 -14.36 2.11 -39.46
N ILE A 601 -15.66 2.32 -39.42
CA ILE A 601 -16.70 1.31 -39.23
C ILE A 601 -17.72 1.42 -40.38
N ASP A 602 -18.07 0.30 -40.99
CA ASP A 602 -19.08 0.21 -42.06
C ASP A 602 -19.78 -1.18 -42.06
N ASP A 603 -20.49 -1.48 -43.16
CA ASP A 603 -21.19 -2.75 -43.36
C ASP A 603 -20.26 -3.98 -43.39
N ASP A 604 -19.01 -3.81 -43.86
CA ASP A 604 -18.01 -4.87 -43.91
C ASP A 604 -17.42 -5.16 -42.52
N GLY A 605 -17.49 -4.21 -41.58
CA GLY A 605 -17.15 -4.41 -40.16
C GLY A 605 -16.21 -3.34 -39.60
N LEU A 606 -15.24 -3.77 -38.78
CA LEU A 606 -14.27 -2.87 -38.14
C LEU A 606 -12.95 -2.87 -38.92
N HIS A 607 -12.61 -1.74 -39.52
CA HIS A 607 -11.34 -1.55 -40.22
C HIS A 607 -10.26 -1.08 -39.24
N ILE A 608 -9.17 -1.83 -39.15
CA ILE A 608 -8.06 -1.58 -38.22
C ILE A 608 -6.71 -1.59 -38.93
N SER A 609 -5.70 -1.04 -38.25
CA SER A 609 -4.29 -1.14 -38.64
C SER A 609 -3.45 -1.63 -37.46
N ILE A 610 -2.54 -2.58 -37.68
CA ILE A 610 -1.60 -3.10 -36.68
C ILE A 610 -0.22 -3.15 -37.32
N GLY A 611 0.77 -2.48 -36.73
CA GLY A 611 2.12 -2.44 -37.30
C GLY A 611 2.21 -1.80 -38.70
N GLY A 612 1.20 -1.01 -39.10
CA GLY A 612 1.10 -0.41 -40.44
C GLY A 612 0.35 -1.27 -41.47
N GLU A 613 -0.02 -2.51 -41.13
CA GLU A 613 -0.82 -3.37 -41.99
C GLU A 613 -2.31 -3.17 -41.70
N ASP A 614 -3.07 -2.85 -42.75
CA ASP A 614 -4.52 -2.67 -42.65
C ASP A 614 -5.26 -4.02 -42.79
N ARG A 615 -6.28 -4.22 -41.95
CA ARG A 615 -7.13 -5.42 -41.92
C ARG A 615 -8.56 -5.04 -41.59
N THR A 616 -9.52 -5.72 -42.22
CA THR A 616 -10.94 -5.62 -41.87
C THR A 616 -11.36 -6.81 -41.02
N LEU A 617 -11.91 -6.53 -39.84
CA LEU A 617 -12.57 -7.53 -39.00
C LEU A 617 -14.04 -7.60 -39.38
N ALA A 618 -14.41 -8.62 -40.17
CA ALA A 618 -15.80 -8.89 -40.52
C ALA A 618 -16.57 -9.36 -39.28
N VAL A 619 -17.26 -8.43 -38.61
CA VAL A 619 -17.99 -8.68 -37.36
C VAL A 619 -19.46 -8.29 -37.49
N ASP A 620 -20.30 -8.96 -36.72
CA ASP A 620 -21.73 -8.69 -36.63
C ASP A 620 -21.97 -7.45 -35.76
N ASN A 621 -21.19 -7.30 -34.68
CA ASN A 621 -21.27 -6.17 -33.76
C ASN A 621 -19.90 -5.69 -33.29
N ILE A 622 -19.84 -4.40 -32.96
CA ILE A 622 -18.69 -3.71 -32.38
C ILE A 622 -19.14 -3.11 -31.06
N ILE A 623 -18.53 -3.51 -29.95
CA ILE A 623 -18.92 -3.06 -28.62
C ILE A 623 -17.88 -2.10 -28.06
N LEU A 624 -18.32 -0.92 -27.66
CA LEU A 624 -17.48 0.13 -27.11
C LEU A 624 -17.26 -0.08 -25.61
N CYS A 625 -16.02 -0.40 -25.25
CA CYS A 625 -15.49 -0.51 -23.89
C CYS A 625 -14.33 0.48 -23.69
N ALA A 626 -14.37 1.63 -24.37
CA ALA A 626 -13.25 2.55 -24.58
C ALA A 626 -12.92 3.47 -23.37
N GLY A 627 -13.44 3.15 -22.18
CA GLY A 627 -13.32 3.95 -20.97
C GLY A 627 -14.59 4.71 -20.63
N GLN A 628 -14.48 5.61 -19.66
CA GLN A 628 -15.59 6.30 -19.03
C GLN A 628 -15.27 7.79 -18.83
N GLU A 629 -16.31 8.60 -18.63
CA GLU A 629 -16.21 10.04 -18.34
C GLU A 629 -17.05 10.40 -17.11
N PRO A 630 -16.60 11.32 -16.23
CA PRO A 630 -17.35 11.69 -15.04
C PRO A 630 -18.70 12.35 -15.39
N GLN A 631 -19.78 11.95 -14.71
CA GLN A 631 -21.09 12.61 -14.87
C GLN A 631 -21.25 13.75 -13.86
N ARG A 632 -21.08 15.00 -14.29
CA ARG A 632 -21.07 16.20 -13.42
C ARG A 632 -22.13 17.25 -13.78
N ALA A 633 -23.17 16.89 -14.55
CA ALA A 633 -24.14 17.84 -15.10
C ALA A 633 -24.73 18.83 -14.08
N LEU A 634 -24.96 18.42 -12.82
CA LEU A 634 -25.55 19.28 -11.78
C LEU A 634 -24.55 20.25 -11.12
N GLN A 635 -23.25 20.01 -11.23
CA GLN A 635 -22.25 20.66 -10.38
C GLN A 635 -22.18 22.18 -10.58
N ALA A 636 -22.11 22.63 -11.82
CA ALA A 636 -21.91 24.05 -12.13
C ALA A 636 -23.06 24.92 -11.64
N GLU A 637 -24.30 24.47 -11.83
CA GLU A 637 -25.51 25.19 -11.41
C GLU A 637 -25.62 25.26 -9.89
N LEU A 638 -25.32 24.16 -9.19
CA LEU A 638 -25.34 24.12 -7.72
C LEU A 638 -24.28 25.03 -7.09
N LEU A 639 -23.07 25.07 -7.66
CA LEU A 639 -22.01 25.98 -7.19
C LEU A 639 -22.38 27.44 -7.46
N ALA A 640 -22.97 27.75 -8.62
CA ALA A 640 -23.45 29.10 -8.94
C ALA A 640 -24.55 29.58 -7.98
N ALA A 641 -25.35 28.67 -7.44
CA ALA A 641 -26.36 28.95 -6.42
C ALA A 641 -25.81 29.03 -4.98
N GLY A 642 -24.49 28.88 -4.78
CA GLY A 642 -23.86 28.95 -3.46
C GLY A 642 -24.02 27.69 -2.60
N CYS A 643 -24.44 26.55 -3.17
CA CYS A 643 -24.56 25.30 -2.42
C CYS A 643 -23.18 24.70 -2.09
N SER A 644 -23.08 24.03 -0.95
CA SER A 644 -21.90 23.21 -0.61
C SER A 644 -21.97 21.86 -1.32
N VAL A 645 -21.06 21.62 -2.28
CA VAL A 645 -21.09 20.44 -3.16
C VAL A 645 -19.80 19.63 -3.04
N PHE A 646 -19.94 18.31 -2.88
CA PHE A 646 -18.84 17.34 -2.90
C PHE A 646 -19.00 16.36 -4.07
N LEU A 647 -17.88 15.94 -4.66
CA LEU A 647 -17.82 14.87 -5.66
C LEU A 647 -17.20 13.62 -5.04
N ILE A 648 -17.78 12.44 -5.29
CA ILE A 648 -17.18 11.16 -4.90
C ILE A 648 -17.35 10.10 -6.00
N GLY A 649 -16.45 9.11 -6.01
CA GLY A 649 -16.50 7.98 -6.92
C GLY A 649 -16.33 8.38 -8.38
N GLY A 650 -17.15 7.80 -9.26
CA GLY A 650 -17.06 8.04 -10.71
C GLY A 650 -17.30 9.50 -11.12
N ALA A 651 -18.13 10.23 -10.37
CA ALA A 651 -18.43 11.64 -10.62
C ALA A 651 -17.21 12.54 -10.33
N ASP A 652 -16.34 12.12 -9.41
CA ASP A 652 -15.04 12.74 -9.16
C ASP A 652 -14.02 12.29 -10.21
N LYS A 653 -13.77 10.98 -10.36
CA LYS A 653 -12.73 10.49 -11.27
C LYS A 653 -13.15 9.20 -11.99
N ALA A 654 -12.98 9.17 -13.32
CA ALA A 654 -13.43 8.09 -14.19
C ALA A 654 -12.32 7.36 -14.99
N GLU A 655 -11.03 7.68 -14.73
CA GLU A 655 -9.89 7.12 -15.48
C GLU A 655 -9.83 5.58 -15.44
N GLU A 656 -10.26 4.98 -14.32
CA GLU A 656 -10.34 3.52 -14.13
C GLU A 656 -11.60 3.14 -13.35
N LEU A 657 -12.18 1.99 -13.68
CA LEU A 657 -13.30 1.37 -12.97
C LEU A 657 -12.80 0.82 -11.63
N ASP A 658 -12.95 1.61 -10.58
CA ASP A 658 -12.44 1.26 -9.26
C ASP A 658 -13.51 1.45 -8.16
N ALA A 659 -14.25 0.37 -7.89
CA ALA A 659 -15.23 0.33 -6.83
C ALA A 659 -14.60 0.44 -5.43
N LYS A 660 -13.34 0.02 -5.26
CA LYS A 660 -12.59 0.21 -4.02
C LYS A 660 -12.41 1.70 -3.75
N ARG A 661 -11.97 2.49 -4.73
CA ARG A 661 -11.90 3.97 -4.60
C ARG A 661 -13.28 4.57 -4.31
N ALA A 662 -14.31 4.14 -5.03
CA ALA A 662 -15.66 4.67 -4.86
C ALA A 662 -16.18 4.52 -3.42
N ILE A 663 -16.09 3.30 -2.87
CA ILE A 663 -16.53 3.00 -1.50
C ILE A 663 -15.64 3.71 -0.46
N GLN A 664 -14.32 3.73 -0.69
CA GLN A 664 -13.38 4.45 0.18
C GLN A 664 -13.69 5.94 0.26
N GLN A 665 -13.79 6.64 -0.88
CA GLN A 665 -14.09 8.08 -0.92
C GLN A 665 -15.43 8.40 -0.25
N GLY A 666 -16.47 7.58 -0.50
CA GLY A 666 -17.77 7.76 0.15
C GLY A 666 -17.68 7.61 1.67
N THR A 667 -16.99 6.58 2.14
CA THR A 667 -16.79 6.33 3.58
C THR A 667 -15.98 7.44 4.26
N GLU A 668 -14.87 7.85 3.66
CA GLU A 668 -13.98 8.89 4.21
C GLU A 668 -14.64 10.27 4.25
N LEU A 669 -15.42 10.64 3.23
CA LEU A 669 -16.18 11.88 3.26
C LEU A 669 -17.25 11.82 4.35
N ALA A 670 -17.98 10.71 4.43
CA ALA A 670 -19.02 10.51 5.45
C ALA A 670 -18.47 10.56 6.88
N MET A 671 -17.22 10.16 7.12
CA MET A 671 -16.56 10.25 8.43
C MET A 671 -16.09 11.67 8.81
N ARG A 672 -15.92 12.56 7.83
CA ARG A 672 -15.41 13.94 8.05
C ARG A 672 -16.51 14.98 8.23
N LEU A 673 -17.68 14.81 7.60
CA LEU A 673 -18.77 15.79 7.69
C LEU A 673 -19.39 15.90 9.11
N GLY A 674 -19.98 17.04 9.46
CA GLY A 674 -20.62 17.25 10.77
C GLY A 674 -19.68 17.15 11.98
N GLN A 675 -18.36 17.30 11.79
CA GLN A 675 -17.42 17.47 12.89
C GLN A 675 -17.36 18.96 13.27
N SER A 676 -17.59 19.28 14.54
CA SER A 676 -17.31 20.62 15.08
C SER A 676 -15.80 20.84 15.10
N SER A 677 -15.32 21.99 14.64
CA SER A 677 -13.97 22.46 14.94
C SER A 677 -13.88 22.76 16.45
N ALA A 678 -13.52 21.76 17.24
CA ALA A 678 -13.17 21.90 18.65
C ALA A 678 -11.78 21.29 18.90
N PRO A 679 -10.94 21.93 19.74
CA PRO A 679 -9.55 21.55 19.95
C PRO A 679 -9.48 20.20 20.67
N ALA A 680 -8.52 19.35 20.29
CA ALA A 680 -8.25 18.10 20.99
C ALA A 680 -7.83 18.42 22.44
N GLY A 681 -8.69 18.11 23.39
CA GLY A 681 -8.40 18.21 24.82
C GLY A 681 -7.32 17.21 25.23
N GLU A 682 -6.44 17.67 26.13
CA GLU A 682 -5.43 16.88 26.81
C GLU A 682 -6.03 15.61 27.45
N PRO A 683 -5.30 14.48 27.47
CA PRO A 683 -5.72 13.32 28.24
C PRO A 683 -5.56 13.62 29.74
N THR A 684 -6.69 13.81 30.42
CA THR A 684 -6.78 13.91 31.88
C THR A 684 -6.34 12.61 32.53
N SER A 685 -5.33 12.71 33.39
CA SER A 685 -4.85 11.65 34.27
C SER A 685 -5.83 11.40 35.42
N ALA A 686 -6.30 10.17 35.56
CA ALA A 686 -6.94 9.64 36.77
C ALA A 686 -6.24 8.31 37.09
N SER A 687 -5.22 8.35 37.95
CA SER A 687 -5.30 8.10 39.40
C SER A 687 -5.18 6.61 39.74
N THR A 688 -3.94 6.15 39.90
CA THR A 688 -3.60 4.89 40.57
C THR A 688 -3.47 5.15 42.08
N PRO A 689 -3.97 4.27 42.98
CA PRO A 689 -3.73 4.39 44.41
C PRO A 689 -2.29 4.02 44.79
N HIS A 690 -1.78 4.78 45.76
CA HIS A 690 -0.43 4.77 46.32
C HIS A 690 -0.08 3.55 47.21
N THR A 691 1.23 3.52 47.53
CA THR A 691 1.94 2.88 48.66
C THR A 691 2.40 1.44 48.40
N ALA A 692 3.62 1.01 48.69
CA ALA A 692 4.81 1.52 49.39
C ALA A 692 5.95 0.51 49.08
N ALA A 693 7.27 0.71 49.20
CA ALA A 693 8.10 1.77 49.75
C ALA A 693 9.56 1.56 49.27
N ALA A 694 10.33 2.64 49.47
CA ALA A 694 11.71 2.66 49.98
C ALA A 694 12.91 2.59 49.01
N GLN A 695 13.52 3.78 48.87
CA GLN A 695 14.93 4.10 49.18
C GLN A 695 16.00 3.64 48.14
N ALA A 696 16.98 4.44 47.72
CA ALA A 696 17.62 5.60 48.36
C ALA A 696 18.43 6.47 47.39
N LYS A 697 18.53 7.77 47.75
CA LYS A 697 19.61 8.77 47.55
C LYS A 697 19.83 9.37 46.14
N ALA A 698 19.52 10.66 45.91
CA ALA A 698 20.12 11.92 46.43
C ALA A 698 21.22 12.45 45.48
N GLY A 699 21.38 13.74 45.15
CA GLY A 699 20.75 15.01 45.51
C GLY A 699 21.32 16.09 44.56
N LEU A 700 20.52 17.08 44.14
CA LEU A 700 20.47 18.46 44.68
C LEU A 700 21.71 19.33 44.37
N TYR A 701 21.53 20.37 43.55
CA TYR A 701 21.44 21.80 43.93
C TYR A 701 21.52 22.68 42.66
N ASP A 702 20.58 23.63 42.46
CA ASP A 702 20.91 25.07 42.58
C ASP A 702 19.66 25.98 42.64
N LYS A 703 19.82 27.08 43.39
CA LYS A 703 18.90 28.16 43.76
C LYS A 703 19.32 29.42 42.97
N SER A 704 18.40 30.18 42.36
CA SER A 704 17.75 31.40 42.90
C SER A 704 18.12 32.70 42.16
N THR A 705 17.08 33.52 41.93
CA THR A 705 17.02 35.02 41.94
C THR A 705 17.81 35.79 40.86
N SER A 706 17.42 36.93 40.30
CA SER A 706 16.29 37.88 40.38
C SER A 706 16.58 38.99 39.33
N SER A 707 15.56 39.62 38.74
CA SER A 707 15.65 40.79 37.81
C SER A 707 16.38 42.00 38.42
N PRO A 708 16.93 42.98 37.64
CA PRO A 708 16.10 44.13 37.17
C PRO A 708 16.61 44.94 35.92
N GLY A 709 15.76 45.82 35.39
CA GLY A 709 16.14 47.22 35.13
C GLY A 709 16.44 47.67 33.69
N GLU A 710 15.61 48.61 33.20
CA GLU A 710 15.84 49.47 32.02
C GLU A 710 17.07 50.39 32.18
N THR A 711 17.84 50.61 31.11
CA THR A 711 18.54 51.88 30.85
C THR A 711 18.79 52.07 29.34
N SER A 712 18.42 53.24 28.84
CA SER A 712 18.69 53.75 27.49
C SER A 712 20.10 54.35 27.38
N ALA A 713 20.86 54.02 26.32
CA ALA A 713 21.77 54.95 25.63
C ALA A 713 22.48 54.30 24.42
N SER A 714 22.21 54.88 23.24
CA SER A 714 23.07 55.12 22.07
C SER A 714 24.26 54.20 21.71
N SER A 715 24.20 53.79 20.44
CA SER A 715 25.27 53.85 19.42
C SER A 715 26.49 52.91 19.49
N ASN A 716 26.69 52.22 18.36
CA ASN A 716 27.94 51.64 17.86
C ASN A 716 28.52 50.42 18.63
N LYS A 717 28.11 49.23 18.21
CA LYS A 717 29.05 48.10 18.04
C LYS A 717 29.05 47.63 16.60
N LYS A 718 30.13 48.00 15.90
CA LYS A 718 30.54 47.50 14.59
C LYS A 718 30.61 45.98 14.59
N ASP A 719 30.32 45.41 13.42
CA ASP A 719 30.64 44.08 12.93
C ASP A 719 31.86 43.44 13.62
N SER A 720 31.64 42.40 14.42
CA SER A 720 32.61 41.31 14.42
C SER A 720 32.32 40.48 13.16
N ALA A 721 32.89 40.91 12.03
CA ALA A 721 32.76 40.16 10.79
C ALA A 721 33.19 38.71 11.05
N MET A 722 32.30 37.76 10.78
CA MET A 722 32.59 36.34 10.88
C MET A 722 33.74 36.05 9.90
N GLN A 723 34.96 35.91 10.42
CA GLN A 723 36.12 35.61 9.58
C GLN A 723 36.12 34.13 9.23
N PHE A 724 36.18 33.86 7.93
CA PHE A 724 36.26 32.54 7.34
C PHE A 724 37.58 32.45 6.56
N GLU A 725 38.26 31.32 6.67
CA GLU A 725 39.50 31.03 5.96
C GLU A 725 39.23 30.67 4.50
N THR A 726 38.15 29.93 4.25
CA THR A 726 37.88 29.29 2.96
C THR A 726 36.61 29.79 2.29
N LEU A 727 35.84 30.63 2.96
CA LEU A 727 34.64 31.28 2.44
C LEU A 727 34.78 32.80 2.51
N THR A 728 34.05 33.53 1.68
CA THR A 728 33.70 34.94 1.96
C THR A 728 32.20 35.05 2.15
N VAL A 729 31.78 35.76 3.18
CA VAL A 729 30.36 35.99 3.48
C VAL A 729 30.10 37.49 3.55
N SER A 730 29.07 37.93 2.83
CA SER A 730 28.63 39.33 2.83
C SER A 730 27.11 39.40 2.91
N LEU A 731 26.58 40.52 3.41
CA LEU A 731 25.15 40.79 3.45
C LEU A 731 24.90 42.20 2.95
N ALA A 732 24.11 42.31 1.90
CA ALA A 732 23.68 43.58 1.32
C ALA A 732 22.23 43.44 0.88
N ASP A 733 21.40 44.45 1.11
CA ASP A 733 20.01 44.49 0.65
C ASP A 733 19.20 43.24 1.06
N HIS A 734 19.42 42.75 2.28
CA HIS A 734 18.86 41.51 2.82
C HIS A 734 19.26 40.19 2.12
N VAL A 735 20.21 40.24 1.18
CA VAL A 735 20.75 39.08 0.47
C VAL A 735 22.12 38.73 1.05
N ALA A 736 22.22 37.56 1.68
CA ALA A 736 23.50 37.01 2.11
C ALA A 736 24.19 36.33 0.92
N THR A 737 25.45 36.63 0.65
CA THR A 737 26.25 35.94 -0.38
C THR A 737 27.36 35.16 0.30
N ILE A 738 27.36 33.84 0.12
CA ILE A 738 28.38 32.90 0.58
C ILE A 738 29.18 32.47 -0.65
N CYS A 739 30.45 32.88 -0.73
CA CYS A 739 31.34 32.53 -1.82
C CYS A 739 32.37 31.50 -1.37
N LEU A 740 32.46 30.36 -2.07
CA LEU A 740 33.56 29.40 -1.90
C LEU A 740 34.86 30.08 -2.37
N ASN A 741 35.85 30.22 -1.49
CA ASN A 741 37.02 31.07 -1.72
C ASN A 741 38.34 30.32 -1.52
N ARG A 742 38.54 29.25 -2.31
CA ARG A 742 39.84 28.61 -2.54
C ARG A 742 40.13 28.52 -4.04
N PRO A 743 40.16 29.64 -4.78
CA PRO A 743 40.21 29.64 -6.24
C PRO A 743 41.44 28.93 -6.81
N ASP A 744 42.59 29.04 -6.14
CA ASP A 744 43.85 28.37 -6.54
C ASP A 744 43.80 26.84 -6.42
N LYS A 745 42.79 26.31 -5.71
CA LYS A 745 42.51 24.88 -5.53
C LYS A 745 41.18 24.47 -6.16
N ALA A 746 40.67 25.27 -7.11
CA ALA A 746 39.37 25.06 -7.75
C ALA A 746 38.22 24.84 -6.74
N ASN A 747 38.28 25.53 -5.59
CA ASN A 747 37.33 25.40 -4.49
C ASN A 747 37.12 23.97 -3.99
N ALA A 748 38.13 23.09 -4.08
CA ALA A 748 38.06 21.79 -3.42
C ALA A 748 37.74 21.97 -1.93
N MET A 749 36.85 21.15 -1.37
CA MET A 749 36.31 21.32 -0.03
C MET A 749 37.17 20.55 0.99
N ASN A 750 38.06 21.28 1.67
CA ASN A 750 38.80 20.77 2.83
C ASN A 750 37.93 20.85 4.09
N LEU A 751 38.38 20.24 5.20
CA LEU A 751 37.59 20.13 6.43
C LEU A 751 37.16 21.50 6.97
N ALA A 752 38.03 22.50 6.86
CA ALA A 752 37.70 23.89 7.21
C ALA A 752 36.49 24.39 6.43
N MET A 753 36.47 24.23 5.10
CA MET A 753 35.34 24.65 4.27
C MET A 753 34.03 23.95 4.63
N TRP A 754 34.07 22.65 4.94
CA TRP A 754 32.89 21.93 5.42
C TRP A 754 32.33 22.60 6.69
N HIS A 755 33.14 22.75 7.73
CA HIS A 755 32.68 23.37 8.98
C HIS A 755 32.27 24.83 8.83
N GLU A 756 32.96 25.58 7.97
CA GLU A 756 32.63 26.97 7.66
C GLU A 756 31.31 27.10 6.91
N LEU A 757 30.97 26.18 6.00
CA LEU A 757 29.66 26.15 5.34
C LEU A 757 28.54 26.01 6.36
N ARG A 758 28.63 25.04 7.28
CA ARG A 758 27.64 24.87 8.35
C ARG A 758 27.49 26.17 9.18
N ARG A 759 28.62 26.77 9.59
CA ARG A 759 28.62 28.01 10.38
C ARG A 759 28.03 29.19 9.62
N ALA A 760 28.33 29.33 8.33
CA ALA A 760 27.79 30.37 7.47
C ALA A 760 26.27 30.24 7.33
N LEU A 761 25.74 29.03 7.13
CA LEU A 761 24.30 28.79 7.01
C LEU A 761 23.56 28.96 8.34
N GLN A 762 24.17 28.58 9.46
CA GLN A 762 23.65 28.87 10.81
C GLN A 762 23.59 30.38 11.07
N TRP A 763 24.62 31.12 10.66
CA TRP A 763 24.61 32.57 10.73
C TRP A 763 23.51 33.17 9.85
N VAL A 764 23.40 32.73 8.58
CA VAL A 764 22.31 33.16 7.69
C VAL A 764 20.96 32.92 8.36
N ASP A 765 20.71 31.73 8.92
CA ASP A 765 19.44 31.42 9.58
C ASP A 765 19.15 32.36 10.77
N ALA A 766 20.17 32.62 11.60
CA ALA A 766 20.05 33.41 12.83
C ALA A 766 19.98 34.94 12.59
N THR A 767 20.59 35.47 11.53
CA THR A 767 20.68 36.93 11.28
C THR A 767 19.38 37.49 10.71
N PRO A 768 18.55 38.25 11.47
CA PRO A 768 17.23 38.68 11.01
C PRO A 768 17.25 39.42 9.67
N GLN A 769 18.26 40.27 9.45
CA GLN A 769 18.42 41.06 8.24
C GLN A 769 18.67 40.22 6.98
N ALA A 770 19.21 39.00 7.10
CA ALA A 770 19.34 38.09 5.97
C ALA A 770 17.96 37.46 5.68
N ARG A 771 17.45 37.58 4.46
CA ARG A 771 16.16 37.02 4.04
C ARG A 771 16.30 35.89 3.02
N VAL A 772 17.42 35.86 2.29
CA VAL A 772 17.76 34.87 1.28
C VAL A 772 19.29 34.75 1.20
N ALA A 773 19.80 33.57 0.87
CA ALA A 773 21.22 33.33 0.65
C ALA A 773 21.52 32.92 -0.80
N ILE A 774 22.66 33.38 -1.31
CA ILE A 774 23.25 32.96 -2.59
C ILE A 774 24.55 32.23 -2.28
N LEU A 775 24.68 31.01 -2.80
CA LEU A 775 25.91 30.24 -2.80
C LEU A 775 26.57 30.35 -4.18
N GLN A 776 27.83 30.78 -4.22
CA GLN A 776 28.61 30.96 -5.45
C GLN A 776 30.08 30.57 -5.22
N GLY A 777 30.91 30.55 -6.27
CA GLY A 777 32.33 30.22 -6.17
C GLY A 777 33.26 31.31 -6.72
N GLU A 778 34.46 31.42 -6.15
CA GLU A 778 35.52 32.29 -6.67
C GLU A 778 36.44 31.52 -7.63
N GLY A 779 37.01 32.20 -8.64
CA GLY A 779 37.90 31.58 -9.62
C GLY A 779 37.19 30.85 -10.78
N LYS A 780 37.87 29.85 -11.36
CA LYS A 780 37.47 29.20 -12.64
C LYS A 780 36.38 28.14 -12.53
N ALA A 781 36.09 27.66 -11.33
CA ALA A 781 35.12 26.60 -11.09
C ALA A 781 34.28 26.94 -9.87
N PHE A 782 33.04 26.45 -9.84
CA PHE A 782 32.22 26.47 -8.64
C PHE A 782 32.89 25.63 -7.54
N THR A 783 33.09 24.32 -7.76
CA THR A 783 33.95 23.47 -6.92
C THR A 783 34.35 22.16 -7.61
N ALA A 784 35.58 21.72 -7.37
CA ALA A 784 36.07 20.40 -7.76
C ALA A 784 35.60 19.24 -6.84
N GLY A 785 34.83 19.52 -5.79
CA GLY A 785 34.34 18.52 -4.85
C GLY A 785 35.24 18.37 -3.62
N ILE A 786 35.28 17.19 -3.02
CA ILE A 786 36.07 16.92 -1.81
C ILE A 786 37.57 17.09 -2.07
N ASP A 787 38.29 17.69 -1.11
CA ASP A 787 39.75 17.81 -1.19
C ASP A 787 40.41 16.44 -0.98
N LEU A 788 41.14 15.95 -1.98
CA LEU A 788 41.77 14.62 -1.92
C LEU A 788 42.82 14.52 -0.80
N GLN A 789 43.51 15.62 -0.45
CA GLN A 789 44.47 15.61 0.67
C GLN A 789 43.75 15.42 2.00
N MET A 790 42.58 16.06 2.17
CA MET A 790 41.72 15.83 3.32
C MET A 790 41.32 14.35 3.38
N MET A 791 40.84 13.78 2.27
CA MET A 791 40.42 12.37 2.23
C MET A 791 41.55 11.40 2.60
N MET A 792 42.77 11.62 2.10
CA MET A 792 43.93 10.79 2.44
C MET A 792 44.34 10.91 3.91
N SER A 793 44.14 12.07 4.54
CA SER A 793 44.46 12.31 5.96
C SER A 793 43.41 11.78 6.95
N LEU A 794 42.24 11.32 6.48
CA LEU A 794 41.18 10.82 7.35
C LEU A 794 41.60 9.59 8.15
N GLY A 795 42.46 8.73 7.59
CA GLY A 795 42.92 7.51 8.26
C GLY A 795 43.58 7.78 9.61
N ASP A 796 44.39 8.84 9.69
CA ASP A 796 45.13 9.23 10.90
C ASP A 796 44.20 9.77 12.00
N THR A 797 43.06 10.37 11.62
CA THR A 797 42.13 11.01 12.57
C THR A 797 41.09 10.05 13.15
N ILE A 798 40.76 8.98 12.44
CA ILE A 798 39.78 7.96 12.88
C ILE A 798 40.42 6.78 13.60
N GLN A 799 41.75 6.66 13.54
CA GLN A 799 42.49 5.49 14.00
C GLN A 799 42.24 5.19 15.49
N ASN A 800 42.08 3.90 15.78
CA ASN A 800 41.91 3.40 17.13
C ASN A 800 42.50 1.98 17.21
N ASP A 801 42.92 1.57 18.40
CA ASP A 801 43.47 0.22 18.64
C ASP A 801 42.43 -0.90 18.37
N CYS A 802 41.14 -0.56 18.34
CA CYS A 802 40.05 -1.46 17.99
C CYS A 802 39.48 -1.12 16.61
N GLU A 803 39.57 -2.05 15.66
CA GLU A 803 39.09 -1.86 14.28
C GLU A 803 37.60 -1.47 14.21
N ALA A 804 36.76 -2.06 15.06
CA ALA A 804 35.35 -1.69 15.14
C ALA A 804 35.15 -0.22 15.58
N ARG A 805 36.01 0.29 16.48
CA ARG A 805 35.97 1.69 16.91
C ARG A 805 36.50 2.62 15.83
N THR A 806 37.48 2.21 15.04
CA THR A 806 37.91 2.95 13.85
C THR A 806 36.78 3.11 12.84
N ARG A 807 36.01 2.05 12.58
CA ARG A 807 34.83 2.10 11.70
C ARG A 807 33.70 2.97 12.28
N GLU A 808 33.48 2.93 13.59
CA GLU A 808 32.52 3.84 14.25
C GLU A 808 32.97 5.30 14.18
N ASN A 809 34.25 5.60 14.41
CA ASN A 809 34.80 6.95 14.26
C ASN A 809 34.62 7.47 12.82
N LEU A 810 34.92 6.64 11.81
CA LEU A 810 34.68 6.98 10.41
C LEU A 810 33.19 7.27 10.14
N ARG A 811 32.29 6.45 10.69
CA ARG A 811 30.85 6.68 10.58
C ARG A 811 30.45 8.02 11.18
N GLN A 812 31.01 8.41 12.34
CA GLN A 812 30.73 9.71 12.94
C GLN A 812 31.23 10.88 12.07
N VAL A 813 32.40 10.75 11.45
CA VAL A 813 32.90 11.76 10.49
C VAL A 813 31.97 11.88 9.28
N ILE A 814 31.53 10.77 8.69
CA ILE A 814 30.59 10.78 7.56
C ILE A 814 29.28 11.46 7.95
N LEU A 815 28.72 11.14 9.13
CA LEU A 815 27.50 11.78 9.64
C LEU A 815 27.69 13.29 9.87
N ASP A 816 28.87 13.73 10.32
CA ASP A 816 29.19 15.16 10.48
C ASP A 816 29.25 15.88 9.12
N LEU A 817 29.84 15.27 8.09
CA LEU A 817 29.86 15.81 6.73
C LEU A 817 28.46 15.86 6.11
N GLN A 818 27.64 14.82 6.32
CA GLN A 818 26.23 14.79 5.90
C GLN A 818 25.42 15.91 6.57
N ASP A 819 25.54 16.08 7.89
CA ASP A 819 24.84 17.14 8.62
C ASP A 819 25.31 18.53 8.19
N THR A 820 26.60 18.68 7.87
CA THR A 820 27.16 19.91 7.31
C THR A 820 26.42 20.37 6.05
N LEU A 821 26.27 19.51 5.02
CA LEU A 821 25.52 19.92 3.82
C LEU A 821 24.03 20.02 4.07
N THR A 822 23.48 19.19 4.95
CA THR A 822 22.07 19.25 5.35
C THR A 822 21.71 20.57 6.05
N SER A 823 22.70 21.29 6.61
CA SER A 823 22.49 22.62 7.19
C SER A 823 21.96 23.65 6.18
N LEU A 824 22.24 23.50 4.88
CA LEU A 824 21.69 24.35 3.82
C LEU A 824 20.18 24.16 3.69
N GLU A 825 19.73 22.91 3.68
CA GLU A 825 18.31 22.56 3.62
C GLU A 825 17.58 22.96 4.91
N ARG A 826 18.25 22.81 6.07
CA ARG A 826 17.72 23.17 7.40
C ARG A 826 17.63 24.68 7.63
N CYS A 827 18.38 25.49 6.89
CA CYS A 827 18.27 26.95 6.97
C CYS A 827 16.85 27.38 6.58
N ARG A 828 16.14 28.11 7.46
CA ARG A 828 14.74 28.50 7.23
C ARG A 828 14.58 29.50 6.09
N LYS A 829 15.69 30.11 5.64
CA LYS A 829 15.73 31.08 4.54
C LYS A 829 16.07 30.38 3.22
N PRO A 830 15.54 30.85 2.08
CA PRO A 830 15.86 30.24 0.80
C PRO A 830 17.35 30.37 0.46
N VAL A 831 17.91 29.31 -0.11
CA VAL A 831 19.31 29.20 -0.54
C VAL A 831 19.35 28.94 -2.05
N LEU A 832 19.94 29.86 -2.81
CA LEU A 832 20.07 29.81 -4.26
C LEU A 832 21.51 29.46 -4.62
N ALA A 833 21.74 28.48 -5.50
CA ALA A 833 23.07 28.16 -6.01
C ALA A 833 23.29 28.81 -7.38
N ALA A 834 24.37 29.58 -7.51
CA ALA A 834 24.86 30.18 -8.75
C ALA A 834 26.14 29.45 -9.20
N ILE A 835 26.00 28.55 -10.16
CA ILE A 835 27.04 27.57 -10.51
C ILE A 835 27.70 27.91 -11.85
N HIS A 836 29.00 28.20 -11.85
CA HIS A 836 29.81 28.36 -13.07
C HIS A 836 30.94 27.34 -13.14
N GLY A 837 31.47 27.09 -14.34
CA GLY A 837 32.56 26.12 -14.52
C GLY A 837 32.25 24.73 -13.95
N ALA A 838 33.24 24.08 -13.34
CA ALA A 838 33.08 22.71 -12.83
C ALA A 838 32.33 22.65 -11.48
N CYS A 839 31.39 21.72 -11.36
CA CYS A 839 30.70 21.33 -10.13
C CYS A 839 30.73 19.79 -10.03
N VAL A 840 31.66 19.24 -9.25
CA VAL A 840 32.02 17.82 -9.30
C VAL A 840 31.93 17.16 -7.93
N GLY A 841 31.47 15.91 -7.89
CA GLY A 841 31.40 15.08 -6.68
C GLY A 841 30.66 15.78 -5.55
N GLY A 842 31.33 16.04 -4.42
CA GLY A 842 30.83 16.85 -3.31
C GLY A 842 30.17 18.20 -3.70
N GLY A 843 30.52 18.77 -4.85
CA GLY A 843 29.81 19.92 -5.41
C GLY A 843 28.36 19.63 -5.79
N ILE A 844 28.09 18.46 -6.35
CA ILE A 844 26.74 17.97 -6.64
C ILE A 844 25.96 17.75 -5.33
N ASP A 845 26.61 17.17 -4.31
CA ASP A 845 25.98 17.00 -2.99
C ASP A 845 25.54 18.34 -2.39
N LEU A 846 26.41 19.35 -2.50
CA LEU A 846 26.16 20.70 -2.02
C LEU A 846 24.97 21.36 -2.74
N ILE A 847 24.94 21.34 -4.08
CA ILE A 847 23.86 22.01 -4.84
C ILE A 847 22.52 21.27 -4.75
N CYS A 848 22.53 19.96 -4.48
CA CYS A 848 21.32 19.19 -4.24
C CYS A 848 20.57 19.63 -2.96
N CYS A 849 21.27 20.28 -2.02
CA CYS A 849 20.67 20.88 -0.84
C CYS A 849 20.10 22.29 -1.06
N ALA A 850 20.40 22.94 -2.19
CA ALA A 850 19.89 24.28 -2.49
C ALA A 850 18.41 24.23 -2.89
N ASP A 851 17.65 25.28 -2.56
CA ASP A 851 16.23 25.38 -2.93
C ASP A 851 16.07 25.64 -4.43
N MET A 852 17.00 26.40 -5.02
CA MET A 852 17.01 26.73 -6.45
C MET A 852 18.44 26.69 -6.98
N ARG A 853 18.61 26.22 -8.22
CA ARG A 853 19.92 26.10 -8.87
C ARG A 853 19.92 26.82 -10.21
N TYR A 854 20.94 27.61 -10.46
CA TYR A 854 21.14 28.34 -11.70
C TYR A 854 22.58 28.13 -12.15
N CYS A 855 22.82 28.13 -13.47
CA CYS A 855 24.18 27.99 -13.96
C CYS A 855 24.50 28.87 -15.16
N SER A 856 25.80 29.06 -15.40
CA SER A 856 26.30 29.67 -16.63
C SER A 856 26.44 28.63 -17.75
N ALA A 857 26.48 29.07 -18.99
CA ALA A 857 26.56 28.19 -20.17
C ALA A 857 27.82 27.32 -20.19
N ASP A 858 28.91 27.76 -19.56
CA ASP A 858 30.16 27.01 -19.41
C ASP A 858 30.14 26.00 -18.24
N ALA A 859 29.05 25.94 -17.47
CA ALA A 859 28.95 25.05 -16.32
C ALA A 859 28.92 23.57 -16.73
N SER A 860 29.52 22.73 -15.88
CA SER A 860 29.54 21.29 -16.07
C SER A 860 29.52 20.52 -14.76
N PHE A 861 28.92 19.34 -14.81
CA PHE A 861 28.50 18.57 -13.65
C PHE A 861 28.95 17.11 -13.75
N SER A 862 29.24 16.47 -12.63
CA SER A 862 29.55 15.03 -12.56
C SER A 862 29.44 14.50 -11.13
N ILE A 863 28.75 13.38 -10.96
CA ILE A 863 28.76 12.57 -9.72
C ILE A 863 29.99 11.67 -9.83
N LYS A 864 31.08 12.00 -9.14
CA LYS A 864 32.41 11.47 -9.46
C LYS A 864 32.83 10.29 -8.59
N GLU A 865 32.08 10.01 -7.54
CA GLU A 865 32.46 9.10 -6.45
C GLU A 865 32.71 7.67 -6.93
N ILE A 866 31.93 7.17 -7.90
CA ILE A 866 32.10 5.79 -8.39
C ILE A 866 33.43 5.58 -9.12
N ASP A 867 33.96 6.61 -9.81
CA ASP A 867 35.26 6.54 -10.50
C ASP A 867 36.44 6.49 -9.52
N ILE A 868 36.23 6.89 -8.27
CA ILE A 868 37.23 6.78 -7.20
C ILE A 868 36.95 5.59 -6.25
N GLY A 869 36.04 4.68 -6.64
CA GLY A 869 35.70 3.49 -5.87
C GLY A 869 34.85 3.76 -4.63
N MET A 870 34.13 4.89 -4.61
CA MET A 870 33.32 5.33 -3.48
C MET A 870 31.84 5.41 -3.87
N THR A 871 30.95 5.06 -2.94
CA THR A 871 29.53 5.37 -3.09
C THR A 871 29.32 6.81 -2.64
N ALA A 872 28.64 7.63 -3.44
CA ALA A 872 28.27 8.99 -3.01
C ALA A 872 27.43 8.95 -1.74
N ASP A 873 27.97 9.46 -0.63
CA ASP A 873 27.49 9.20 0.73
C ASP A 873 27.04 10.47 1.47
N VAL A 874 27.30 11.66 0.93
CA VAL A 874 26.95 12.95 1.56
C VAL A 874 25.62 13.57 1.10
N GLY A 875 24.83 12.83 0.32
CA GLY A 875 23.40 13.05 0.17
C GLY A 875 22.85 13.18 -1.26
N THR A 876 23.71 13.19 -2.29
CA THR A 876 23.27 13.22 -3.70
C THR A 876 22.31 12.07 -4.01
N LEU A 877 22.60 10.84 -3.58
CA LEU A 877 21.76 9.68 -3.90
C LEU A 877 20.36 9.73 -3.25
N GLN A 878 20.22 10.48 -2.16
CA GLN A 878 18.95 10.66 -1.45
C GLN A 878 18.13 11.83 -2.04
N ARG A 879 18.80 12.90 -2.51
CA ARG A 879 18.15 14.14 -2.96
C ARG A 879 17.94 14.21 -4.47
N LEU A 880 18.96 13.85 -5.25
CA LEU A 880 18.97 14.02 -6.70
C LEU A 880 17.81 13.29 -7.42
N PRO A 881 17.40 12.06 -7.04
CA PRO A 881 16.26 11.39 -7.69
C PRO A 881 14.93 12.17 -7.57
N ARG A 882 14.78 12.98 -6.52
CA ARG A 882 13.60 13.85 -6.34
C ARG A 882 13.64 15.09 -7.24
N LEU A 883 14.83 15.46 -7.71
CA LEU A 883 15.05 16.63 -8.59
C LEU A 883 14.92 16.26 -10.07
N ILE A 884 15.55 15.16 -10.49
CA ILE A 884 15.68 14.81 -11.92
C ILE A 884 15.04 13.46 -12.30
N GLY A 885 14.42 12.76 -11.34
CA GLY A 885 13.86 11.42 -11.51
C GLY A 885 14.89 10.30 -11.35
N GLU A 886 14.43 9.11 -10.93
CA GLU A 886 15.32 7.99 -10.60
C GLU A 886 16.14 7.47 -11.78
N GLY A 887 15.56 7.42 -12.98
CA GLY A 887 16.25 6.88 -14.17
C GLY A 887 17.52 7.67 -14.51
N MET A 888 17.40 9.00 -14.56
CA MET A 888 18.54 9.87 -14.87
C MET A 888 19.54 9.90 -13.71
N ALA A 889 19.08 9.94 -12.46
CA ALA A 889 19.97 9.90 -11.30
C ALA A 889 20.84 8.62 -11.26
N ARG A 890 20.27 7.46 -11.61
CA ARG A 890 21.01 6.19 -11.71
C ARG A 890 22.04 6.23 -12.83
N GLU A 891 21.68 6.72 -14.02
CA GLU A 891 22.62 6.83 -15.14
C GLU A 891 23.83 7.70 -14.78
N LEU A 892 23.60 8.90 -14.24
CA LEU A 892 24.67 9.81 -13.86
C LEU A 892 25.54 9.24 -12.72
N ALA A 893 24.93 8.57 -11.74
CA ALA A 893 25.66 7.97 -10.62
C ALA A 893 26.47 6.72 -11.03
N TYR A 894 25.99 5.91 -11.98
CA TYR A 894 26.68 4.69 -12.42
C TYR A 894 27.79 4.96 -13.43
N THR A 895 27.65 6.02 -14.23
CA THR A 895 28.59 6.32 -15.32
C THR A 895 29.65 7.34 -14.94
N ALA A 896 29.43 8.10 -13.86
CA ALA A 896 30.19 9.30 -13.49
C ALA A 896 30.37 10.31 -14.63
N ARG A 897 29.57 10.22 -15.71
CA ARG A 897 29.80 10.98 -16.92
C ARG A 897 29.65 12.47 -16.64
N LYS A 898 30.43 13.26 -17.37
CA LYS A 898 30.32 14.72 -17.36
C LYS A 898 29.11 15.13 -18.20
N PHE A 899 28.33 16.08 -17.70
CA PHE A 899 27.23 16.70 -18.44
C PHE A 899 27.27 18.23 -18.34
N GLY A 900 26.72 18.91 -19.35
CA GLY A 900 26.77 20.37 -19.50
C GLY A 900 25.49 21.09 -19.06
N ALA A 901 25.50 22.41 -19.12
CA ALA A 901 24.40 23.28 -18.72
C ALA A 901 23.06 22.98 -19.44
N ASP A 902 23.09 22.72 -20.75
CA ASP A 902 21.88 22.42 -21.53
C ASP A 902 21.19 21.15 -21.05
N GLU A 903 21.98 20.10 -20.81
CA GLU A 903 21.47 18.83 -20.31
C GLU A 903 20.94 18.97 -18.88
N ALA A 904 21.67 19.72 -18.03
CA ALA A 904 21.24 20.05 -16.67
C ALA A 904 19.88 20.78 -16.64
N LEU A 905 19.63 21.65 -17.63
CA LEU A 905 18.34 22.33 -17.79
C LEU A 905 17.24 21.36 -18.25
N GLN A 906 17.53 20.51 -19.25
CA GLN A 906 16.56 19.53 -19.77
C GLN A 906 16.09 18.54 -18.70
N MET A 907 17.01 18.09 -17.83
CA MET A 907 16.68 17.20 -16.72
C MET A 907 16.13 17.94 -15.48
N ARG A 908 15.99 19.28 -15.54
CA ARG A 908 15.53 20.15 -14.44
C ARG A 908 16.41 20.15 -13.20
N LEU A 909 17.70 19.81 -13.36
CA LEU A 909 18.68 20.01 -12.29
C LEU A 909 18.85 21.50 -12.00
N VAL A 910 18.89 22.34 -13.05
CA VAL A 910 18.94 23.80 -12.93
C VAL A 910 17.65 24.44 -13.44
N ASN A 911 17.27 25.57 -12.85
CA ASN A 911 16.09 26.36 -13.18
C ASN A 911 16.30 27.23 -14.43
N ARG A 912 17.52 27.73 -14.66
CA ARG A 912 17.87 28.59 -15.81
C ARG A 912 19.37 28.56 -16.09
N VAL A 913 19.73 28.69 -17.37
CA VAL A 913 21.10 28.88 -17.87
C VAL A 913 21.30 30.34 -18.26
N PHE A 914 22.44 30.92 -17.91
CA PHE A 914 22.87 32.29 -18.25
C PHE A 914 24.12 32.26 -19.14
N ASP A 915 24.27 33.26 -20.02
CA ASP A 915 25.33 33.25 -21.05
C ASP A 915 26.76 33.32 -20.47
N SER A 916 26.93 33.97 -19.31
CA SER A 916 28.22 34.09 -18.64
C SER A 916 28.08 34.04 -17.11
N ARG A 917 29.20 33.92 -16.40
CA ARG A 917 29.25 33.99 -14.94
C ARG A 917 28.73 35.32 -14.40
N GLU A 918 29.09 36.42 -15.05
CA GLU A 918 28.66 37.76 -14.66
C GLU A 918 27.14 37.91 -14.84
N ALA A 919 26.59 37.41 -15.95
CA ALA A 919 25.15 37.37 -16.19
C ALA A 919 24.42 36.46 -15.19
N LEU A 920 25.00 35.31 -14.85
CA LEU A 920 24.50 34.40 -13.81
C LEU A 920 24.40 35.12 -12.46
N TYR A 921 25.49 35.75 -12.00
CA TYR A 921 25.52 36.42 -10.70
C TYR A 921 24.53 37.58 -10.63
N ALA A 922 24.45 38.40 -11.68
CA ALA A 922 23.46 39.47 -11.77
C ALA A 922 22.02 38.94 -11.73
N GLY A 923 21.72 37.91 -12.53
CA GLY A 923 20.38 37.33 -12.62
C GLY A 923 19.94 36.62 -11.34
N VAL A 924 20.83 35.87 -10.68
CA VAL A 924 20.52 35.23 -9.39
C VAL A 924 20.33 36.29 -8.29
N ARG A 925 21.10 37.39 -8.31
CA ARG A 925 20.91 38.51 -7.38
C ARG A 925 19.57 39.20 -7.56
N GLU A 926 19.08 39.35 -8.79
CA GLU A 926 17.74 39.90 -9.08
C GLU A 926 16.62 39.00 -8.53
N ILE A 927 16.75 37.69 -8.70
CA ILE A 927 15.81 36.71 -8.14
C ILE A 927 15.83 36.78 -6.60
N ALA A 928 17.02 36.83 -6.00
CA ALA A 928 17.18 36.96 -4.56
C ALA A 928 16.55 38.26 -4.03
N ALA A 929 16.76 39.40 -4.71
CA ALA A 929 16.13 40.67 -4.34
C ALA A 929 14.60 40.59 -4.41
N THR A 930 14.05 39.89 -5.40
CA THR A 930 12.61 39.67 -5.52
C THR A 930 12.06 38.85 -4.34
N ILE A 931 12.80 37.85 -3.88
CA ILE A 931 12.44 37.04 -2.71
C ILE A 931 12.55 37.88 -1.43
N ALA A 932 13.64 38.66 -1.28
CA ALA A 932 13.90 39.48 -0.10
C ALA A 932 12.87 40.61 0.12
N ALA A 933 12.22 41.06 -0.97
CA ALA A 933 11.13 42.04 -0.92
C ALA A 933 9.77 41.46 -0.45
N LYS A 934 9.67 40.14 -0.20
CA LYS A 934 8.45 39.50 0.32
C LYS A 934 8.50 39.35 1.85
N SER A 935 7.34 39.04 2.43
CA SER A 935 7.22 38.74 3.87
C SER A 935 8.18 37.60 4.25
N PRO A 936 9.14 37.83 5.17
CA PRO A 936 10.07 36.80 5.62
C PRO A 936 9.34 35.61 6.26
N LEU A 937 8.26 35.85 6.99
CA LEU A 937 7.43 34.79 7.60
C LEU A 937 6.76 33.90 6.54
N SER A 938 6.23 34.53 5.48
CA SER A 938 5.55 33.80 4.40
C SER A 938 6.54 32.96 3.58
N ILE A 939 7.73 33.50 3.29
CA ILE A 939 8.79 32.78 2.57
C ILE A 939 9.30 31.59 3.40
N ARG A 940 9.60 31.79 4.70
CA ARG A 940 10.04 30.72 5.60
C ARG A 940 8.98 29.61 5.70
N GLY A 941 7.72 29.99 5.89
CA GLY A 941 6.61 29.03 5.93
C GLY A 941 6.44 28.27 4.60
N THR A 942 6.57 28.95 3.47
CA THR A 942 6.49 28.30 2.14
C THR A 942 7.60 27.27 1.96
N LYS A 943 8.85 27.61 2.30
CA LYS A 943 9.98 26.67 2.25
C LYS A 943 9.72 25.46 3.16
N GLU A 944 9.33 25.69 4.41
CA GLU A 944 9.04 24.63 5.38
C GLU A 944 7.99 23.65 4.85
N MET A 945 6.88 24.15 4.29
CA MET A 945 5.81 23.30 3.77
C MET A 945 6.22 22.50 2.54
N ILE A 946 7.01 23.09 1.63
CA ILE A 946 7.52 22.37 0.44
C ILE A 946 8.48 21.27 0.87
N THR A 947 9.41 21.57 1.79
CA THR A 947 10.37 20.59 2.32
C THR A 947 9.65 19.47 3.08
N TYR A 948 8.69 19.79 3.93
CA TYR A 948 7.91 18.80 4.67
C TYR A 948 7.11 17.89 3.72
N ALA A 949 6.44 18.46 2.71
CA ALA A 949 5.65 17.69 1.75
C ALA A 949 6.47 16.71 0.89
N ARG A 950 7.79 16.92 0.76
CA ARG A 950 8.68 15.99 0.03
C ARG A 950 8.66 14.57 0.60
N ASP A 951 8.61 14.47 1.92
CA ASP A 951 8.79 13.23 2.68
C ASP A 951 7.53 12.79 3.44
N HIS A 952 6.41 13.51 3.28
CA HIS A 952 5.13 13.26 3.95
C HIS A 952 3.96 13.17 2.97
N SER A 953 2.82 12.65 3.43
CA SER A 953 1.63 12.59 2.58
C SER A 953 1.03 13.98 2.35
N VAL A 954 0.21 14.11 1.31
CA VAL A 954 -0.56 15.35 1.06
C VAL A 954 -1.42 15.71 2.27
N ALA A 955 -2.00 14.73 2.97
CA ALA A 955 -2.82 14.99 4.15
C ALA A 955 -2.00 15.55 5.32
N ASP A 956 -0.80 14.99 5.58
CA ASP A 956 0.10 15.49 6.63
C ASP A 956 0.56 16.91 6.32
N GLY A 957 0.97 17.18 5.07
CA GLY A 957 1.37 18.51 4.62
C GLY A 957 0.23 19.54 4.71
N LEU A 958 -1.00 19.15 4.35
CA LEU A 958 -2.18 20.01 4.49
C LEU A 958 -2.52 20.31 5.94
N ASN A 959 -2.41 19.33 6.85
CA ASN A 959 -2.62 19.56 8.27
C ASN A 959 -1.52 20.46 8.87
N TYR A 960 -0.26 20.27 8.46
CA TYR A 960 0.84 21.08 8.95
C TYR A 960 0.72 22.53 8.48
N VAL A 961 0.40 22.78 7.20
CA VAL A 961 0.20 24.15 6.69
C VAL A 961 -1.04 24.80 7.32
N ALA A 962 -2.10 24.04 7.61
CA ALA A 962 -3.25 24.56 8.34
C ALA A 962 -2.85 25.03 9.75
N THR A 963 -2.02 24.25 10.45
CA THR A 963 -1.48 24.62 11.76
C THR A 963 -0.59 25.86 11.68
N TRP A 964 0.31 25.92 10.70
CA TRP A 964 1.17 27.09 10.48
C TRP A 964 0.36 28.35 10.19
N ASN A 965 -0.60 28.28 9.27
CA ASN A 965 -1.45 29.41 8.92
C ASN A 965 -2.35 29.82 10.08
N ALA A 966 -2.90 28.89 10.87
CA ALA A 966 -3.66 29.23 12.06
C ALA A 966 -2.84 30.08 13.06
N ALA A 967 -1.53 29.81 13.16
CA ALA A 967 -0.62 30.57 14.02
C ALA A 967 -0.11 31.88 13.40
N MET A 968 0.16 31.90 12.09
CA MET A 968 0.95 32.96 11.43
C MET A 968 0.15 33.85 10.47
N LEU A 969 -1.07 33.46 10.07
CA LEU A 969 -1.88 34.20 9.07
C LEU A 969 -2.32 35.57 9.59
N LEU A 970 -2.67 35.68 10.88
CA LEU A 970 -3.03 36.94 11.53
C LEU A 970 -1.80 37.75 11.94
N SER A 971 -0.85 37.95 11.01
CA SER A 971 0.39 38.69 11.25
C SER A 971 0.32 40.13 10.74
N ASN A 972 1.16 40.99 11.33
CA ASN A 972 1.35 42.37 10.86
C ASN A 972 1.86 42.42 9.41
N ASP A 973 2.61 41.39 8.97
CA ASP A 973 3.06 41.26 7.58
C ASP A 973 1.87 41.17 6.60
N LEU A 974 0.83 40.41 6.94
CA LEU A 974 -0.37 40.32 6.09
C LEU A 974 -1.07 41.68 6.00
N GLN A 975 -1.21 42.39 7.12
CA GLN A 975 -1.80 43.73 7.15
C GLN A 975 -0.98 44.73 6.33
N GLU A 976 0.34 44.73 6.49
CA GLU A 976 1.26 45.60 5.75
C GLU A 976 1.20 45.34 4.25
N ALA A 977 1.19 44.06 3.82
CA ALA A 977 1.05 43.69 2.43
C ALA A 977 -0.29 44.20 1.83
N MET A 978 -1.39 44.09 2.58
CA MET A 978 -2.70 44.60 2.18
C MET A 978 -2.71 46.13 2.08
N MET A 979 -2.20 46.83 3.09
CA MET A 979 -2.14 48.31 3.12
C MET A 979 -1.24 48.87 2.02
N ALA A 980 -0.08 48.26 1.78
CA ALA A 980 0.84 48.65 0.72
C ALA A 980 0.20 48.49 -0.67
N THR A 981 -0.53 47.37 -0.88
CA THR A 981 -1.27 47.12 -2.13
C THR A 981 -2.37 48.16 -2.34
N MET A 982 -3.16 48.46 -1.32
CA MET A 982 -4.20 49.51 -1.38
C MET A 982 -3.60 50.90 -1.63
N GLY A 983 -2.44 51.18 -1.03
CA GLY A 983 -1.71 52.44 -1.16
C GLY A 983 -0.80 52.54 -2.39
N ARG A 984 -0.73 51.50 -3.24
CA ARG A 984 0.17 51.40 -4.40
C ARG A 984 1.65 51.71 -4.07
N ARG A 985 2.11 51.27 -2.90
CA ARG A 985 3.52 51.35 -2.46
C ARG A 985 4.10 49.96 -2.28
N GLN A 986 5.42 49.85 -2.20
CA GLN A 986 6.06 48.59 -1.82
C GLN A 986 5.84 48.33 -0.32
N PRO A 987 5.56 47.08 0.09
CA PRO A 987 5.43 46.73 1.50
C PRO A 987 6.80 46.71 2.19
N GLU A 988 6.84 47.19 3.43
CA GLU A 988 8.03 47.16 4.29
C GLU A 988 7.82 46.16 5.43
N PHE A 989 8.41 44.98 5.29
CA PHE A 989 8.33 43.93 6.31
C PHE A 989 9.42 44.09 7.37
N LYS A 990 9.11 43.71 8.61
CA LYS A 990 10.11 43.62 9.69
C LYS A 990 10.97 42.37 9.52
N ASP A 991 12.22 42.46 9.97
CA ASP A 991 13.21 41.37 9.92
C ASP A 991 12.98 40.26 10.97
#